data_AF-A0AAU9UY40-F1
#
_entry.id   AF-A0AAU9UY40-F1
#
_cell.length_a   1.000
_cell.length_b   1.000
_cell.length_c   1.000
_cell.angle_alpha   90.00
_cell.angle_beta   90.00
_cell.angle_gamma   90.00
#
_symmetry.space_group_name_H-M   'P 1'
#
loop_
_entity.id
_entity.type
_entity.pdbx_description
1 polymer ?
#
loop_
_entity_poly.entity_id
_entity_poly.type
_entity_poly.pdbx_seq_one_letter_code
_entity_poly.pdbx_strand_id
1 'polypeptide(L)'
;MDVDDIVDYIKSLKKGFDKELFQSKIDELGYIVDNAGLSNDDFNALFKLWLNLSIPMTKWVSLGATIVPQEKVTQSTIEYSLRWIFANFDNQSNFSRIGFLLDWLTAAMDYDSVDVKALDMGYELFYTMLTFEALTVHAIKLVYTLTKPNDVTRRRVLELMDYAKKREGKKNMYRQIQVLLGLFKSYKPEYVPEDVPSLSIHTAFRKINVTLLTRFKNVQNQRNSMTMETRRLFWINPLNSEIGTNRKAEPLIPNIEFANIGSKQYDSEAKKNYLDFSDPVSLLQYSAAHALQRPARLRALLVNEAGLVLLAAAPRAHHAFLSHDTHHLLVGCFLETSPHSYHEKQDLLQRLAIFQSTLMQGLPVVTRFLAQFLPFWNEKDFVAEILQLVEWVNVEGIDHINVILDSLTKIYYRAQPMEQCAILKSITNMYINLVYASMRPRHYFLSVQPTETKYTEVLTLVSLRISDMCNKGLQASPEEARVVWSATQAGVRSARVGLRGVRGGRGERGEWSGCGAALAVAPRALALALPLLAPSAAVLDRLAEQIVLYKEIFSAIKAKNGRKDQAYIEQMQILKAFTSDFVSCFYEEFLSRRKKGIIFSRLHPQLVSKLSDLIPDVDSKLSIRNHLAFAPYTYMSLQAIYFSDANNRLCLLQIEQELREMEQRTLCCSLEIAGITANMDNKEIDITQGIAKKLNLDTRSILQTRWIRSRRTENSGSIMVETASNDIRNRWIEAGKKAQLTLGVLGLNVPSEQAGTKIFIREALSPYMKTVYYNARNSLKSSHKYVWCKNGVIYCRKSDNSKVSIIRSSRDISKLSE
;
A
#
# COMPACT_ATOMS: atom_id res chain seq x y z
N MET A 1 -29.85 -18.40 -14.00
CA MET A 1 -30.93 -17.89 -13.14
C MET A 1 -31.51 -16.72 -13.91
N ASP A 2 -32.79 -16.81 -14.25
CA ASP A 2 -33.43 -15.84 -15.14
C ASP A 2 -34.15 -14.79 -14.30
N VAL A 3 -33.75 -13.52 -14.43
CA VAL A 3 -34.36 -12.41 -13.70
C VAL A 3 -35.76 -12.11 -14.24
N ASP A 4 -36.02 -12.44 -15.51
CA ASP A 4 -37.33 -12.27 -16.14
C ASP A 4 -38.40 -13.16 -15.49
N ASP A 5 -38.05 -14.41 -15.16
CA ASP A 5 -38.92 -15.33 -14.41
C ASP A 5 -39.31 -14.77 -13.03
N ILE A 6 -38.37 -14.08 -12.36
CA ILE A 6 -38.59 -13.46 -11.06
C ILE A 6 -39.50 -12.24 -11.20
N VAL A 7 -39.27 -11.42 -12.22
CA VAL A 7 -40.10 -10.26 -12.56
C VAL A 7 -41.55 -10.68 -12.84
N ASP A 8 -41.76 -11.74 -13.63
CA ASP A 8 -43.09 -12.23 -13.97
C ASP A 8 -43.81 -12.88 -12.78
N TYR A 9 -43.08 -13.61 -11.94
CA TYR A 9 -43.60 -14.08 -10.65
C TYR A 9 -44.06 -12.90 -9.78
N ILE A 10 -43.23 -11.86 -9.63
CA ILE A 10 -43.56 -10.67 -8.82
C ILE A 10 -44.80 -9.94 -9.38
N LYS A 11 -44.98 -9.85 -10.70
CA LYS A 11 -46.21 -9.32 -11.31
C LYS A 11 -47.44 -10.17 -10.96
N SER A 12 -47.28 -11.49 -10.88
CA SER A 12 -48.38 -12.43 -10.57
C SER A 12 -48.88 -12.34 -9.13
N LEU A 13 -48.07 -11.80 -8.19
CA LEU A 13 -48.43 -11.64 -6.77
C LEU A 13 -49.67 -10.75 -6.53
N LYS A 14 -50.12 -10.00 -7.53
CA LYS A 14 -51.41 -9.29 -7.50
C LYS A 14 -52.62 -10.23 -7.49
N LYS A 15 -52.45 -11.50 -7.88
CA LYS A 15 -53.52 -12.51 -8.05
C LYS A 15 -53.51 -13.64 -7.01
N GLY A 16 -52.46 -13.74 -6.18
CA GLY A 16 -52.32 -14.76 -5.13
C GLY A 16 -50.93 -14.73 -4.48
N PHE A 17 -50.80 -15.15 -3.22
CA PHE A 17 -49.56 -15.04 -2.44
C PHE A 17 -49.14 -16.41 -1.87
N ASP A 18 -48.08 -17.00 -2.42
CA ASP A 18 -47.42 -18.19 -1.88
C ASP A 18 -46.15 -17.77 -1.11
N LYS A 19 -46.12 -18.10 0.19
CA LYS A 19 -45.06 -17.66 1.12
C LYS A 19 -43.73 -18.37 0.87
N GLU A 20 -43.75 -19.65 0.51
CA GLU A 20 -42.53 -20.45 0.32
C GLU A 20 -41.91 -20.13 -1.02
N LEU A 21 -42.74 -20.06 -2.06
CA LEU A 21 -42.29 -19.67 -3.40
C LEU A 21 -41.72 -18.24 -3.40
N PHE A 22 -42.34 -17.30 -2.67
CA PHE A 22 -41.82 -15.95 -2.54
C PHE A 22 -40.43 -15.91 -1.91
N GLN A 23 -40.21 -16.68 -0.84
CA GLN A 23 -38.91 -16.69 -0.17
C GLN A 23 -37.83 -17.29 -1.07
N SER A 24 -38.13 -18.40 -1.75
CA SER A 24 -37.21 -19.02 -2.71
C SER A 24 -36.79 -18.06 -3.82
N LYS A 25 -37.74 -17.29 -4.39
CA LYS A 25 -37.46 -16.30 -5.43
C LYS A 25 -36.68 -15.09 -4.93
N ILE A 26 -36.88 -14.66 -3.69
CA ILE A 26 -36.07 -13.61 -3.05
C ILE A 26 -34.65 -14.08 -2.76
N ASP A 27 -34.46 -15.34 -2.36
CA ASP A 27 -33.13 -15.90 -2.10
C ASP A 27 -32.35 -16.07 -3.41
N GLU A 28 -33.02 -16.48 -4.50
CA GLU A 28 -32.48 -16.50 -5.86
C GLU A 28 -32.03 -15.11 -6.32
N LEU A 29 -32.92 -14.10 -6.18
CA LEU A 29 -32.61 -12.71 -6.50
C LEU A 29 -31.47 -12.16 -5.63
N GLY A 30 -31.45 -12.52 -4.35
CA GLY A 30 -30.39 -12.15 -3.41
C GLY A 30 -29.02 -12.67 -3.84
N TYR A 31 -28.95 -13.93 -4.30
CA TYR A 31 -27.71 -14.52 -4.81
C TYR A 31 -27.18 -13.79 -6.05
N ILE A 32 -28.06 -13.39 -6.97
CA ILE A 32 -27.68 -12.61 -8.17
C ILE A 32 -27.10 -11.25 -7.74
N VAL A 33 -27.80 -10.55 -6.86
CA VAL A 33 -27.44 -9.21 -6.39
C VAL A 33 -26.14 -9.19 -5.61
N ASP A 34 -25.89 -10.21 -4.77
CA ASP A 34 -24.64 -10.33 -4.01
C ASP A 34 -23.41 -10.56 -4.92
N ASN A 35 -23.60 -11.11 -6.12
CA ASN A 35 -22.53 -11.47 -7.05
C ASN A 35 -22.30 -10.44 -8.17
N ALA A 36 -23.32 -9.75 -8.67
CA ALA A 36 -23.19 -8.83 -9.80
C ALA A 36 -24.01 -7.53 -9.70
N GLY A 37 -25.03 -7.48 -8.84
CA GLY A 37 -26.06 -6.43 -8.90
C GLY A 37 -27.05 -6.65 -10.06
N LEU A 38 -28.10 -5.82 -10.13
CA LEU A 38 -29.11 -5.89 -11.19
C LEU A 38 -28.72 -5.07 -12.42
N SER A 39 -28.96 -5.60 -13.61
CA SER A 39 -28.82 -4.84 -14.86
C SER A 39 -29.74 -3.61 -14.84
N ASN A 40 -29.43 -2.58 -15.62
CA ASN A 40 -30.22 -1.33 -15.60
C ASN A 40 -31.69 -1.56 -15.99
N ASP A 41 -31.96 -2.45 -16.95
CA ASP A 41 -33.31 -2.76 -17.39
C ASP A 41 -34.09 -3.52 -16.32
N ASP A 42 -33.50 -4.57 -15.75
CA ASP A 42 -34.10 -5.37 -14.67
C ASP A 42 -34.34 -4.53 -13.42
N PHE A 43 -33.36 -3.70 -13.06
CA PHE A 43 -33.44 -2.77 -11.93
C PHE A 43 -34.61 -1.82 -12.10
N ASN A 44 -34.73 -1.14 -13.25
CA ASN A 44 -35.79 -0.17 -13.47
C ASN A 44 -37.19 -0.81 -13.49
N ALA A 45 -37.31 -2.02 -14.04
CA ALA A 45 -38.56 -2.79 -14.03
C ALA A 45 -38.96 -3.19 -12.59
N LEU A 46 -38.04 -3.82 -11.85
CA LEU A 46 -38.29 -4.26 -10.47
C LEU A 46 -38.51 -3.10 -9.51
N PHE A 47 -37.78 -1.99 -9.67
CA PHE A 47 -37.89 -0.82 -8.80
C PHE A 47 -39.27 -0.15 -8.91
N LYS A 48 -39.78 0.02 -10.13
CA LYS A 48 -41.14 0.54 -10.35
C LYS A 48 -42.23 -0.41 -9.85
N LEU A 49 -42.03 -1.71 -10.03
CA LEU A 49 -42.95 -2.73 -9.50
C LEU A 49 -42.98 -2.70 -7.98
N TRP A 50 -41.81 -2.68 -7.33
CA TRP A 50 -41.64 -2.67 -5.88
C TRP A 50 -42.39 -1.54 -5.20
N LEU A 51 -42.24 -0.30 -5.69
CA LEU A 51 -42.91 0.86 -5.10
C LEU A 51 -44.44 0.77 -5.21
N ASN A 52 -44.97 0.06 -6.21
CA ASN A 52 -46.41 -0.07 -6.45
C ASN A 52 -47.00 -1.42 -5.96
N LEU A 53 -46.21 -2.25 -5.29
CA LEU A 53 -46.64 -3.56 -4.81
C LEU A 53 -47.34 -3.47 -3.45
N SER A 54 -48.56 -4.00 -3.38
CA SER A 54 -49.32 -4.13 -2.14
C SER A 54 -49.09 -5.49 -1.49
N ILE A 55 -47.97 -5.63 -0.78
CA ILE A 55 -47.60 -6.83 0.00
C ILE A 55 -47.32 -6.48 1.46
N PRO A 56 -47.30 -7.47 2.39
CA PRO A 56 -46.96 -7.24 3.79
C PRO A 56 -45.60 -6.54 3.94
N MET A 57 -45.49 -5.61 4.90
CA MET A 57 -44.32 -4.74 5.07
C MET A 57 -42.99 -5.50 5.18
N THR A 58 -42.97 -6.62 5.90
CA THR A 58 -41.76 -7.45 6.05
C THR A 58 -41.26 -8.00 4.72
N LYS A 59 -42.18 -8.41 3.83
CA LYS A 59 -41.88 -8.91 2.48
C LYS A 59 -41.54 -7.78 1.52
N TRP A 60 -42.16 -6.62 1.71
CA TRP A 60 -41.84 -5.40 0.96
C TRP A 60 -40.41 -4.91 1.23
N VAL A 61 -39.98 -4.96 2.49
CA VAL A 61 -38.61 -4.64 2.91
C VAL A 61 -37.60 -5.66 2.39
N SER A 62 -37.89 -6.97 2.45
CA SER A 62 -36.98 -7.99 1.95
C SER A 62 -36.75 -7.87 0.44
N LEU A 63 -37.79 -7.55 -0.32
CA LEU A 63 -37.69 -7.29 -1.77
C LEU A 63 -36.93 -5.99 -2.05
N GLY A 64 -37.22 -4.91 -1.31
CA GLY A 64 -36.46 -3.66 -1.45
C GLY A 64 -34.97 -3.83 -1.13
N ALA A 65 -34.64 -4.72 -0.19
CA ALA A 65 -33.27 -5.03 0.16
C ALA A 65 -32.50 -5.81 -0.93
N THR A 66 -33.20 -6.47 -1.86
CA THR A 66 -32.59 -7.14 -3.03
C THR A 66 -32.51 -6.24 -4.26
N ILE A 67 -33.18 -5.08 -4.27
CA ILE A 67 -33.14 -4.19 -5.43
C ILE A 67 -31.93 -3.27 -5.30
N VAL A 68 -30.79 -3.71 -5.84
CA VAL A 68 -29.53 -2.95 -5.86
C VAL A 68 -28.99 -2.94 -7.30
N PRO A 69 -28.75 -1.76 -7.89
CA PRO A 69 -28.30 -1.65 -9.27
C PRO A 69 -26.83 -2.02 -9.40
N GLN A 70 -26.46 -2.64 -10.52
CA GLN A 70 -25.06 -2.88 -10.91
C GLN A 70 -24.33 -1.56 -11.21
N GLU A 71 -25.02 -0.59 -11.83
CA GLU A 71 -24.49 0.72 -12.19
C GLU A 71 -25.03 1.85 -11.29
N LYS A 72 -24.59 3.10 -11.51
CA LYS A 72 -25.17 4.25 -10.78
C LYS A 72 -26.63 4.43 -11.19
N VAL A 73 -27.50 4.68 -10.21
CA VAL A 73 -28.91 4.99 -10.40
C VAL A 73 -29.03 6.25 -11.26
N THR A 74 -29.85 6.16 -12.29
CA THR A 74 -30.14 7.27 -13.20
C THR A 74 -31.01 8.33 -12.53
N GLN A 75 -30.90 9.57 -13.02
CA GLN A 75 -31.71 10.69 -12.53
C GLN A 75 -33.23 10.40 -12.62
N SER A 76 -33.67 9.73 -13.69
CA SER A 76 -35.08 9.35 -13.89
C SER A 76 -35.64 8.47 -12.77
N THR A 77 -34.82 7.60 -12.19
CA THR A 77 -35.26 6.70 -11.11
C THR A 77 -35.38 7.46 -9.80
N ILE A 78 -34.49 8.41 -9.54
CA ILE A 78 -34.60 9.33 -8.39
C ILE A 78 -35.85 10.19 -8.51
N GLU A 79 -36.11 10.78 -9.67
CA GLU A 79 -37.34 11.55 -9.91
C GLU A 79 -38.60 10.70 -9.67
N TYR A 80 -38.59 9.44 -10.10
CA TYR A 80 -39.68 8.51 -9.84
C TYR A 80 -39.85 8.23 -8.34
N SER A 81 -38.75 8.00 -7.60
CA SER A 81 -38.78 7.83 -6.14
C SER A 81 -39.38 9.06 -5.45
N LEU A 82 -38.93 10.27 -5.83
CA LEU A 82 -39.41 11.51 -5.26
C LEU A 82 -40.89 11.75 -5.55
N ARG A 83 -41.34 11.50 -6.79
CA ARG A 83 -42.77 11.56 -7.17
C ARG A 83 -43.61 10.57 -6.37
N TRP A 84 -43.11 9.35 -6.16
CA TRP A 84 -43.80 8.34 -5.37
C TRP A 84 -43.90 8.73 -3.89
N ILE A 85 -42.83 9.27 -3.30
CA ILE A 85 -42.86 9.82 -1.93
C ILE A 85 -43.88 10.95 -1.85
N PHE A 86 -43.84 11.89 -2.79
CA PHE A 86 -44.75 13.04 -2.83
C PHE A 86 -46.22 12.62 -2.99
N ALA A 87 -46.52 11.54 -3.72
CA ALA A 87 -47.89 11.04 -3.84
C ALA A 87 -48.41 10.33 -2.57
N ASN A 88 -47.51 9.88 -1.69
CA ASN A 88 -47.86 9.01 -0.56
C ASN A 88 -47.59 9.64 0.82
N PHE A 89 -46.97 10.83 0.89
CA PHE A 89 -46.54 11.41 2.17
C PHE A 89 -47.70 11.91 3.04
N ASP A 90 -48.86 12.22 2.47
CA ASP A 90 -50.01 12.67 3.27
C ASP A 90 -50.65 11.53 4.08
N ASN A 91 -50.46 10.28 3.66
CA ASN A 91 -51.05 9.11 4.31
C ASN A 91 -50.06 8.46 5.29
N GLN A 92 -50.33 8.60 6.60
CA GLN A 92 -49.48 8.05 7.66
C GLN A 92 -49.28 6.53 7.57
N SER A 93 -50.22 5.79 6.96
CA SER A 93 -50.07 4.34 6.76
C SER A 93 -48.87 3.97 5.87
N ASN A 94 -48.39 4.89 5.03
CA ASN A 94 -47.24 4.70 4.16
C ASN A 94 -45.90 5.09 4.79
N PHE A 95 -45.87 5.67 6.00
CA PHE A 95 -44.63 6.15 6.61
C PHE A 95 -43.56 5.07 6.76
N SER A 96 -43.95 3.84 7.03
CA SER A 96 -43.03 2.71 7.12
C SER A 96 -42.35 2.43 5.77
N ARG A 97 -43.10 2.49 4.65
CA ARG A 97 -42.56 2.29 3.29
C ARG A 97 -41.69 3.47 2.86
N ILE A 98 -42.15 4.71 3.13
CA ILE A 98 -41.40 5.93 2.86
C ILE A 98 -40.08 5.93 3.65
N GLY A 99 -40.13 5.60 4.95
CA GLY A 99 -38.94 5.51 5.79
C GLY A 99 -37.91 4.52 5.26
N PHE A 100 -38.33 3.34 4.81
CA PHE A 100 -37.40 2.38 4.20
C PHE A 100 -36.87 2.85 2.83
N LEU A 101 -37.67 3.53 2.02
CA LEU A 101 -37.19 4.12 0.77
C LEU A 101 -36.14 5.23 1.02
N LEU A 102 -36.33 6.04 2.05
CA LEU A 102 -35.33 7.04 2.48
C LEU A 102 -34.04 6.37 2.96
N ASP A 103 -34.14 5.28 3.73
CA ASP A 103 -32.99 4.46 4.12
C ASP A 103 -32.27 3.87 2.88
N TRP A 104 -33.03 3.46 1.86
CA TRP A 104 -32.49 2.96 0.60
C TRP A 104 -31.74 4.04 -0.17
N LEU A 105 -32.31 5.25 -0.31
CA LEU A 105 -31.64 6.40 -0.94
C LEU A 105 -30.37 6.79 -0.16
N THR A 106 -30.42 6.70 1.17
CA THR A 106 -29.26 6.97 2.03
C THR A 106 -28.15 5.93 1.83
N ALA A 107 -28.50 4.63 1.75
CA ALA A 107 -27.55 3.57 1.47
C ALA A 107 -26.93 3.72 0.07
N ALA A 108 -27.73 4.07 -0.92
CA ALA A 108 -27.29 4.29 -2.28
C ALA A 108 -26.33 5.50 -2.37
N MET A 109 -26.57 6.56 -1.59
CA MET A 109 -25.67 7.71 -1.45
C MET A 109 -24.36 7.35 -0.73
N ASP A 110 -24.44 6.66 0.42
CA ASP A 110 -23.26 6.27 1.23
C ASP A 110 -22.26 5.42 0.42
N TYR A 111 -22.75 4.57 -0.48
CA TYR A 111 -21.95 3.67 -1.31
C TYR A 111 -21.79 4.13 -2.77
N ASP A 112 -21.89 5.43 -3.04
CA ASP A 112 -21.68 6.03 -4.38
C ASP A 112 -22.44 5.32 -5.52
N SER A 113 -23.68 4.95 -5.25
CA SER A 113 -24.58 4.31 -6.21
C SER A 113 -25.54 5.31 -6.83
N VAL A 114 -25.49 6.59 -6.45
CA VAL A 114 -26.34 7.67 -6.97
C VAL A 114 -25.48 8.93 -7.14
N ASP A 115 -25.77 9.74 -8.15
CA ASP A 115 -25.22 11.09 -8.24
C ASP A 115 -25.86 12.00 -7.18
N VAL A 116 -25.02 12.60 -6.32
CA VAL A 116 -25.46 13.54 -5.28
C VAL A 116 -26.23 14.71 -5.88
N LYS A 117 -25.88 15.16 -7.10
CA LYS A 117 -26.62 16.22 -7.81
C LYS A 117 -28.05 15.81 -8.16
N ALA A 118 -28.29 14.53 -8.47
CA ALA A 118 -29.63 14.04 -8.73
C ALA A 118 -30.47 13.96 -7.45
N LEU A 119 -29.85 13.61 -6.31
CA LEU A 119 -30.52 13.59 -5.00
C LEU A 119 -30.85 15.00 -4.48
N ASP A 120 -30.02 15.99 -4.81
CA ASP A 120 -30.19 17.40 -4.43
C ASP A 120 -31.55 17.97 -4.86
N MET A 121 -32.13 17.50 -5.96
CA MET A 121 -33.49 17.88 -6.40
C MET A 121 -34.57 17.55 -5.35
N GLY A 122 -34.31 16.56 -4.49
CA GLY A 122 -35.20 16.16 -3.41
C GLY A 122 -34.99 16.91 -2.09
N TYR A 123 -34.04 17.85 -2.00
CA TYR A 123 -33.65 18.49 -0.74
C TYR A 123 -34.84 19.08 0.03
N GLU A 124 -35.67 19.89 -0.63
CA GLU A 124 -36.86 20.50 -0.01
C GLU A 124 -37.86 19.45 0.49
N LEU A 125 -38.02 18.36 -0.26
CA LEU A 125 -38.89 17.26 0.14
C LEU A 125 -38.34 16.59 1.41
N PHE A 126 -37.05 16.25 1.44
CA PHE A 126 -36.40 15.64 2.61
C PHE A 126 -36.44 16.54 3.84
N TYR A 127 -36.23 17.85 3.66
CA TYR A 127 -36.33 18.84 4.74
C TYR A 127 -37.76 18.90 5.29
N THR A 128 -38.77 18.92 4.41
CA THR A 128 -40.18 18.91 4.82
C THR A 128 -40.53 17.67 5.66
N MET A 129 -39.92 16.52 5.38
CA MET A 129 -40.13 15.29 6.16
C MET A 129 -39.65 15.38 7.61
N LEU A 130 -38.80 16.36 7.95
CA LEU A 130 -38.37 16.60 9.34
C LEU A 130 -39.53 17.09 10.23
N THR A 131 -40.62 17.58 9.64
CA THR A 131 -41.86 17.93 10.38
C THR A 131 -42.46 16.70 11.06
N PHE A 132 -42.40 15.53 10.41
CA PHE A 132 -42.95 14.28 10.90
C PHE A 132 -41.93 13.50 11.74
N GLU A 133 -42.29 13.17 12.98
CA GLU A 133 -41.38 12.47 13.90
C GLU A 133 -40.94 11.10 13.37
N ALA A 134 -41.87 10.34 12.78
CA ALA A 134 -41.60 9.00 12.26
C ALA A 134 -40.60 8.99 11.08
N LEU A 135 -40.59 10.04 10.25
CA LEU A 135 -39.74 10.14 9.07
C LEU A 135 -38.43 10.86 9.35
N THR A 136 -38.36 11.69 10.40
CA THR A 136 -37.15 12.45 10.78
C THR A 136 -35.93 11.55 10.90
N VAL A 137 -36.07 10.40 11.58
CA VAL A 137 -34.96 9.47 11.82
C VAL A 137 -34.36 8.87 10.54
N HIS A 138 -35.10 8.93 9.43
CA HIS A 138 -34.71 8.43 8.11
C HIS A 138 -34.21 9.57 7.20
N ALA A 139 -34.90 10.71 7.19
CA ALA A 139 -34.58 11.83 6.30
C ALA A 139 -33.37 12.66 6.76
N ILE A 140 -33.08 12.72 8.07
CA ILE A 140 -32.12 13.69 8.62
C ILE A 140 -30.69 13.51 8.09
N LYS A 141 -30.27 12.28 7.78
CA LYS A 141 -28.94 12.03 7.22
C LYS A 141 -28.82 12.55 5.78
N LEU A 142 -29.87 12.39 4.97
CA LEU A 142 -29.95 12.96 3.61
C LEU A 142 -29.92 14.48 3.68
N VAL A 143 -30.72 15.09 4.56
CA VAL A 143 -30.72 16.55 4.74
C VAL A 143 -29.34 17.03 5.17
N TYR A 144 -28.72 16.37 6.16
CA TYR A 144 -27.39 16.75 6.65
C TYR A 144 -26.33 16.73 5.55
N THR A 145 -26.32 15.70 4.71
CA THR A 145 -25.31 15.53 3.65
C THR A 145 -25.55 16.44 2.44
N LEU A 146 -26.81 16.75 2.13
CA LEU A 146 -27.17 17.60 0.98
C LEU A 146 -27.21 19.10 1.31
N THR A 147 -27.20 19.49 2.59
CA THR A 147 -27.29 20.90 3.00
C THR A 147 -26.08 21.70 2.51
N LYS A 148 -26.34 22.79 1.79
CA LYS A 148 -25.37 23.78 1.33
C LYS A 148 -25.42 25.04 2.19
N PRO A 149 -24.39 25.91 2.15
CA PRO A 149 -24.40 27.16 2.90
C PRO A 149 -25.60 28.09 2.57
N ASN A 150 -26.12 28.03 1.35
CA ASN A 150 -27.27 28.82 0.92
C ASN A 150 -28.59 28.34 1.55
N ASP A 151 -28.67 27.06 1.90
CA ASP A 151 -29.85 26.47 2.52
C ASP A 151 -30.03 26.89 3.99
N VAL A 152 -28.97 27.42 4.61
CA VAL A 152 -29.00 27.90 5.99
C VAL A 152 -29.56 29.32 6.03
N THR A 153 -30.83 29.42 6.43
CA THR A 153 -31.56 30.67 6.62
C THR A 153 -32.06 30.80 8.05
N ARG A 154 -32.25 32.04 8.53
CA ARG A 154 -32.76 32.31 9.88
C ARG A 154 -34.11 31.63 10.14
N ARG A 155 -34.99 31.57 9.13
CA ARG A 155 -36.28 30.89 9.22
C ARG A 155 -36.12 29.39 9.51
N ARG A 156 -35.26 28.69 8.76
CA ARG A 156 -35.02 27.25 8.95
C ARG A 156 -34.38 26.93 10.29
N VAL A 157 -33.49 27.80 10.78
CA VAL A 157 -32.93 27.66 12.14
C VAL A 157 -34.05 27.72 13.19
N LEU A 158 -34.97 28.69 13.09
CA LEU A 158 -36.10 28.81 14.01
C LEU A 158 -37.04 27.59 13.94
N GLU A 159 -37.33 27.09 12.73
CA GLU A 159 -38.13 25.88 12.52
C GLU A 159 -37.47 24.64 13.15
N LEU A 160 -36.16 24.43 12.92
CA LEU A 160 -35.42 23.32 13.52
C LEU A 160 -35.34 23.42 15.04
N MET A 161 -35.20 24.63 15.59
CA MET A 161 -35.23 24.85 17.03
C MET A 161 -36.62 24.52 17.62
N ASP A 162 -37.70 24.88 16.94
CA ASP A 162 -39.06 24.49 17.34
C ASP A 162 -39.24 22.96 17.31
N TYR A 163 -38.74 22.28 16.27
CA TYR A 163 -38.75 20.82 16.22
C TYR A 163 -37.92 20.20 17.34
N ALA A 164 -36.76 20.79 17.66
CA ALA A 164 -35.91 20.34 18.76
C ALA A 164 -36.63 20.44 20.11
N LYS A 165 -37.27 21.59 20.39
CA LYS A 165 -38.06 21.81 21.62
C LYS A 165 -39.21 20.81 21.77
N LYS A 166 -39.96 20.57 20.70
CA LYS A 166 -41.07 19.58 20.68
C LYS A 166 -40.60 18.15 20.98
N ARG A 167 -39.31 17.85 20.81
CA ARG A 167 -38.74 16.50 20.86
C ARG A 167 -37.70 16.31 21.97
N GLU A 168 -37.58 17.27 22.88
CA GLU A 168 -36.58 17.28 23.95
C GLU A 168 -36.68 16.04 24.86
N GLY A 169 -37.89 15.51 25.08
CA GLY A 169 -38.11 14.26 25.82
C GLY A 169 -37.56 12.99 25.14
N LYS A 170 -37.21 13.04 23.85
CA LYS A 170 -36.70 11.90 23.05
C LYS A 170 -35.21 12.12 22.73
N LYS A 171 -34.33 11.78 23.68
CA LYS A 171 -32.87 12.01 23.63
C LYS A 171 -32.22 11.75 22.26
N ASN A 172 -32.51 10.62 21.60
CA ASN A 172 -31.89 10.28 20.30
C ASN A 172 -32.35 11.18 19.14
N MET A 173 -33.65 11.54 19.10
CA MET A 173 -34.21 12.36 18.02
C MET A 173 -33.84 13.83 18.20
N TYR A 174 -33.83 14.30 19.45
CA TYR A 174 -33.28 15.61 19.80
C TYR A 174 -31.81 15.72 19.37
N ARG A 175 -30.99 14.71 19.69
CA ARG A 175 -29.57 14.67 19.31
C ARG A 175 -29.35 14.75 17.79
N GLN A 176 -30.20 14.12 16.99
CA GLN A 176 -30.12 14.21 15.52
C GLN A 176 -30.36 15.62 15.00
N ILE A 177 -31.35 16.32 15.55
CA ILE A 177 -31.63 17.72 15.20
C ILE A 177 -30.50 18.63 15.68
N GLN A 178 -29.94 18.39 16.87
CA GLN A 178 -28.79 19.14 17.35
C GLN A 178 -27.55 18.98 16.45
N VAL A 179 -27.31 17.78 15.88
CA VAL A 179 -26.23 17.58 14.91
C VAL A 179 -26.45 18.39 13.63
N LEU A 180 -27.70 18.48 13.15
CA LEU A 180 -28.03 19.33 12.01
C LEU A 180 -27.88 20.82 12.32
N LEU A 181 -28.31 21.27 13.52
CA LEU A 181 -28.08 22.65 13.97
C LEU A 181 -26.58 22.95 14.15
N GLY A 182 -25.78 21.98 14.57
CA GLY A 182 -24.32 22.08 14.61
C GLY A 182 -23.70 22.29 13.23
N LEU A 183 -24.23 21.63 12.19
CA LEU A 183 -23.84 21.90 10.80
C LEU A 183 -24.27 23.30 10.35
N PHE A 184 -25.47 23.74 10.73
CA PHE A 184 -25.92 25.09 10.39
C PHE A 184 -25.03 26.14 11.06
N LYS A 185 -24.59 25.89 12.30
CA LYS A 185 -23.64 26.73 13.04
C LYS A 185 -22.25 26.75 12.41
N SER A 186 -21.80 25.66 11.78
CA SER A 186 -20.51 25.66 11.07
C SER A 186 -20.54 26.45 9.76
N TYR A 187 -21.68 26.47 9.07
CA TYR A 187 -21.87 27.28 7.86
C TYR A 187 -22.14 28.76 8.16
N LYS A 188 -23.05 29.04 9.11
CA LYS A 188 -23.53 30.39 9.47
C LYS A 188 -23.76 30.49 10.98
N PRO A 189 -22.70 30.66 11.79
CA PRO A 189 -22.82 30.72 13.25
C PRO A 189 -23.69 31.89 13.73
N GLU A 190 -23.82 32.96 12.94
CA GLU A 190 -24.64 34.13 13.24
C GLU A 190 -26.14 33.86 13.37
N TYR A 191 -26.64 32.75 12.81
CA TYR A 191 -28.07 32.41 12.87
C TYR A 191 -28.40 31.41 13.99
N VAL A 192 -27.41 30.68 14.50
CA VAL A 192 -27.61 29.58 15.47
C VAL A 192 -27.14 30.02 16.86
N PRO A 193 -28.00 29.93 17.89
CA PRO A 193 -27.64 30.29 19.26
C PRO A 193 -26.39 29.58 19.81
N GLU A 194 -25.64 30.26 20.68
CA GLU A 194 -24.36 29.78 21.21
C GLU A 194 -24.51 28.51 22.08
N ASP A 195 -25.64 28.37 22.75
CA ASP A 195 -26.03 27.25 23.63
C ASP A 195 -26.23 25.92 22.89
N VAL A 196 -26.33 25.94 21.55
CA VAL A 196 -26.39 24.70 20.76
C VAL A 196 -25.00 24.03 20.73
N PRO A 197 -24.86 22.81 21.28
CA PRO A 197 -23.57 22.12 21.37
C PRO A 197 -23.13 21.53 20.02
N SER A 198 -21.83 21.58 19.72
CA SER A 198 -21.23 20.90 18.58
C SER A 198 -21.05 19.40 18.89
N LEU A 199 -21.96 18.57 18.40
CA LEU A 199 -21.97 17.12 18.64
C LEU A 199 -21.28 16.34 17.51
N SER A 200 -20.65 15.22 17.87
CA SER A 200 -20.01 14.33 16.89
C SER A 200 -21.02 13.50 16.09
N ILE A 201 -20.74 13.37 14.79
CA ILE A 201 -21.65 12.79 13.77
C ILE A 201 -21.84 11.27 13.97
N HIS A 202 -20.79 10.57 14.42
CA HIS A 202 -20.68 9.10 14.37
C HIS A 202 -21.68 8.33 15.25
N THR A 203 -22.42 9.01 16.13
CA THR A 203 -23.39 8.38 17.05
C THR A 203 -24.80 8.95 16.96
N ALA A 204 -25.03 9.92 16.06
CA ALA A 204 -26.31 10.61 15.98
C ALA A 204 -27.31 9.93 15.03
N PHE A 205 -26.85 9.45 13.89
CA PHE A 205 -27.75 8.87 12.88
C PHE A 205 -28.12 7.42 13.19
N ARG A 206 -29.34 7.06 12.79
CA ARG A 206 -29.85 5.69 12.89
C ARG A 206 -28.99 4.74 12.04
N LYS A 207 -28.76 3.53 12.55
CA LYS A 207 -28.17 2.45 11.75
C LYS A 207 -29.18 1.94 10.73
N ILE A 208 -28.83 2.04 9.45
CA ILE A 208 -29.61 1.52 8.32
C ILE A 208 -29.56 -0.03 8.34
N ASN A 209 -30.52 -0.67 7.66
CA ASN A 209 -30.58 -2.12 7.48
C ASN A 209 -29.22 -2.69 7.04
N VAL A 210 -28.67 -3.62 7.84
CA VAL A 210 -27.34 -4.20 7.65
C VAL A 210 -27.24 -4.95 6.32
N THR A 211 -28.25 -5.75 5.97
CA THR A 211 -28.30 -6.54 4.73
C THR A 211 -28.29 -5.65 3.49
N LEU A 212 -29.00 -4.52 3.53
CA LEU A 212 -29.01 -3.53 2.46
C LEU A 212 -27.64 -2.89 2.29
N LEU A 213 -27.02 -2.46 3.39
CA LEU A 213 -25.69 -1.84 3.36
C LEU A 213 -24.63 -2.83 2.85
N THR A 214 -24.67 -4.09 3.27
CA THR A 214 -23.72 -5.11 2.80
C THR A 214 -23.82 -5.34 1.30
N ARG A 215 -25.02 -5.34 0.74
CA ARG A 215 -25.24 -5.52 -0.70
C ARG A 215 -24.72 -4.34 -1.51
N PHE A 216 -25.07 -3.12 -1.13
CA PHE A 216 -24.52 -1.91 -1.75
C PHE A 216 -22.99 -1.86 -1.66
N LYS A 217 -22.42 -2.26 -0.52
CA LYS A 217 -20.96 -2.37 -0.34
C LYS A 217 -20.33 -3.40 -1.27
N ASN A 218 -20.93 -4.58 -1.41
CA ASN A 218 -20.42 -5.65 -2.27
C ASN A 218 -20.41 -5.20 -3.74
N VAL A 219 -21.52 -4.64 -4.22
CA VAL A 219 -21.63 -4.14 -5.59
C VAL A 219 -20.71 -2.93 -5.83
N GLN A 220 -20.52 -2.05 -4.84
CA GLN A 220 -19.54 -0.96 -4.92
C GLN A 220 -18.11 -1.50 -5.05
N ASN A 221 -17.74 -2.51 -4.26
CA ASN A 221 -16.40 -3.11 -4.35
C ASN A 221 -16.15 -3.74 -5.72
N GLN A 222 -17.16 -4.38 -6.31
CA GLN A 222 -17.08 -4.95 -7.65
C GLN A 222 -16.97 -3.86 -8.73
N ARG A 223 -17.79 -2.81 -8.64
CA ARG A 223 -17.64 -1.62 -9.51
C ARG A 223 -16.25 -1.03 -9.40
N ASN A 224 -15.72 -0.88 -8.18
CA ASN A 224 -14.38 -0.33 -7.96
C ASN A 224 -13.24 -1.27 -8.41
N SER A 225 -13.47 -2.59 -8.46
CA SER A 225 -12.47 -3.53 -8.99
C SER A 225 -12.48 -3.63 -10.52
N MET A 226 -13.64 -3.38 -11.15
CA MET A 226 -13.77 -3.36 -12.62
C MET A 226 -13.46 -1.98 -13.23
N THR A 227 -13.76 -0.91 -12.50
CA THR A 227 -13.41 0.46 -12.88
C THR A 227 -12.01 0.74 -12.36
N MET A 228 -11.00 0.62 -13.21
CA MET A 228 -9.68 1.18 -12.95
C MET A 228 -9.82 2.58 -12.33
N GLU A 229 -9.36 2.73 -11.09
CA GLU A 229 -8.96 4.00 -10.46
C GLU A 229 -9.86 5.24 -10.66
N THR A 230 -11.07 5.31 -10.09
CA THR A 230 -11.62 6.63 -9.71
C THR A 230 -10.99 7.05 -8.38
N ARG A 231 -9.79 7.66 -8.43
CA ARG A 231 -9.07 8.22 -7.27
C ARG A 231 -9.86 9.41 -6.69
N ARG A 232 -10.77 9.14 -5.75
CA ARG A 232 -11.43 10.18 -4.95
C ARG A 232 -10.39 10.88 -4.06
N LEU A 233 -10.50 12.20 -3.93
CA LEU A 233 -9.67 12.98 -3.02
C LEU A 233 -10.08 12.70 -1.58
N PHE A 234 -9.13 12.25 -0.76
CA PHE A 234 -9.29 12.16 0.68
C PHE A 234 -8.19 12.98 1.36
N TRP A 235 -8.61 13.88 2.26
CA TRP A 235 -7.73 14.77 3.04
C TRP A 235 -7.58 14.32 4.51
N ILE A 236 -7.90 13.05 4.78
CA ILE A 236 -7.84 12.43 6.09
C ILE A 236 -6.67 11.45 6.08
N ASN A 237 -5.75 11.57 7.03
CA ASN A 237 -4.73 10.56 7.25
C ASN A 237 -5.37 9.37 8.01
N PRO A 238 -5.36 8.14 7.46
CA PRO A 238 -5.92 6.97 8.14
C PRO A 238 -5.35 6.76 9.55
N LEU A 239 -4.06 7.08 9.75
CA LEU A 239 -3.40 6.97 11.05
C LEU A 239 -4.00 7.90 12.11
N ASN A 240 -4.64 8.99 11.71
CA ASN A 240 -5.31 9.91 12.65
C ASN A 240 -6.70 9.40 13.07
N SER A 241 -7.30 8.47 12.30
CA SER A 241 -8.65 7.97 12.54
C SER A 241 -8.70 6.75 13.47
N GLU A 242 -7.61 6.00 13.57
CA GLU A 242 -7.50 4.81 14.43
C GLU A 242 -7.17 5.12 15.89
N ILE A 243 -6.92 6.39 16.22
CA ILE A 243 -6.32 6.79 17.50
C ILE A 243 -7.28 7.71 18.24
N GLY A 244 -7.81 7.20 19.36
CA GLY A 244 -8.85 7.86 20.17
C GLY A 244 -8.47 9.27 20.68
N THR A 245 -9.50 9.99 21.12
CA THR A 245 -9.56 11.42 21.48
C THR A 245 -8.62 11.90 22.61
N ASN A 246 -7.71 11.07 23.12
CA ASN A 246 -6.87 11.36 24.31
C ASN A 246 -5.37 11.41 23.97
N ARG A 247 -4.96 12.29 23.05
CA ARG A 247 -3.53 12.56 22.83
C ARG A 247 -3.09 13.88 23.43
N LYS A 248 -1.92 13.84 24.09
CA LYS A 248 -1.18 15.01 24.59
C LYS A 248 -0.35 15.72 23.51
N ALA A 249 -0.18 15.11 22.33
CA ALA A 249 0.68 15.61 21.24
C ALA A 249 -0.06 15.63 19.89
N GLU A 250 0.16 16.70 19.11
CA GLU A 250 -0.42 16.92 17.77
C GLU A 250 0.11 15.87 16.76
N PRO A 251 -0.71 15.35 15.82
CA PRO A 251 -0.23 14.39 14.82
C PRO A 251 0.87 14.98 13.92
N LEU A 252 1.84 14.12 13.55
CA LEU A 252 2.95 14.51 12.66
C LEU A 252 2.46 14.92 11.28
N ILE A 253 1.45 14.21 10.76
CA ILE A 253 0.76 14.56 9.51
C ILE A 253 -0.71 14.80 9.85
N PRO A 254 -1.10 16.06 10.08
CA PRO A 254 -2.46 16.42 10.47
C PRO A 254 -3.43 16.28 9.30
N ASN A 255 -4.72 16.17 9.62
CA ASN A 255 -5.78 16.31 8.63
C ASN A 255 -5.86 17.77 8.16
N ILE A 256 -6.48 18.01 7.00
CA ILE A 256 -6.58 19.37 6.48
C ILE A 256 -7.51 20.21 7.36
N GLU A 257 -7.02 21.35 7.81
CA GLU A 257 -7.72 22.30 8.67
C GLU A 257 -7.41 23.73 8.22
N PHE A 258 -8.36 24.65 8.43
CA PHE A 258 -8.23 26.07 8.06
C PHE A 258 -8.33 26.94 9.31
N ALA A 259 -7.48 27.96 9.38
CA ALA A 259 -7.54 28.95 10.46
C ALA A 259 -8.68 29.93 10.16
N ASN A 260 -9.67 30.00 11.05
CA ASN A 260 -10.72 31.01 11.00
C ASN A 260 -10.31 32.20 11.88
N ILE A 261 -9.59 33.16 11.30
CA ILE A 261 -9.19 34.39 12.00
C ILE A 261 -10.03 35.54 11.43
N GLY A 262 -10.97 36.07 12.22
CA GLY A 262 -11.78 37.24 11.88
C GLY A 262 -13.21 36.93 11.41
N SER A 263 -14.02 37.99 11.27
CA SER A 263 -15.40 37.90 10.76
C SER A 263 -15.40 37.89 9.23
N LYS A 264 -16.11 36.92 8.62
CA LYS A 264 -16.24 36.78 7.15
C LYS A 264 -16.99 37.94 6.47
N GLN A 265 -17.41 38.96 7.22
CA GLN A 265 -18.12 40.14 6.73
C GLN A 265 -17.28 41.05 5.83
N TYR A 266 -15.95 40.88 5.82
CA TYR A 266 -15.03 41.73 5.04
C TYR A 266 -14.27 41.00 3.92
N ASP A 267 -14.50 39.69 3.73
CA ASP A 267 -13.88 38.96 2.61
C ASP A 267 -14.68 39.20 1.33
N SER A 268 -14.12 39.97 0.41
CA SER A 268 -14.80 40.45 -0.79
C SER A 268 -15.12 39.34 -1.81
N GLU A 269 -14.55 38.14 -1.70
CA GLU A 269 -14.88 36.96 -2.51
C GLU A 269 -14.62 35.67 -1.71
N ALA A 270 -15.59 34.75 -1.68
CA ALA A 270 -15.46 33.47 -0.99
C ALA A 270 -14.43 32.56 -1.72
N LYS A 271 -13.15 32.64 -1.33
CA LYS A 271 -12.11 31.75 -1.85
C LYS A 271 -12.46 30.29 -1.54
N LYS A 272 -12.49 29.46 -2.58
CA LYS A 272 -12.67 28.01 -2.43
C LYS A 272 -11.52 27.41 -1.62
N ASN A 273 -11.86 26.39 -0.84
CA ASN A 273 -10.93 25.60 -0.04
C ASN A 273 -10.65 24.25 -0.72
N TYR A 274 -9.73 23.47 -0.16
CA TYR A 274 -9.33 22.16 -0.70
C TYR A 274 -10.41 21.06 -0.51
N LEU A 275 -11.30 21.23 0.47
CA LEU A 275 -12.39 20.30 0.79
C LEU A 275 -13.57 20.45 -0.18
N ASP A 276 -13.65 21.56 -0.93
CA ASP A 276 -14.70 21.81 -1.91
C ASP A 276 -14.58 20.91 -3.16
N PHE A 277 -13.50 20.13 -3.28
CA PHE A 277 -13.20 19.29 -4.45
C PHE A 277 -13.18 17.80 -4.07
N SER A 278 -13.91 16.99 -4.85
CA SER A 278 -13.97 15.53 -4.67
C SER A 278 -13.01 14.76 -5.56
N ASP A 279 -12.50 15.38 -6.63
CA ASP A 279 -11.60 14.78 -7.61
C ASP A 279 -10.31 15.60 -7.79
N PRO A 280 -9.16 14.93 -8.00
CA PRO A 280 -7.85 15.58 -8.06
C PRO A 280 -7.71 16.48 -9.29
N VAL A 281 -8.35 16.14 -10.41
CA VAL A 281 -8.23 16.88 -11.66
C VAL A 281 -8.88 18.25 -11.55
N SER A 282 -10.11 18.33 -11.03
CA SER A 282 -10.83 19.59 -10.85
C SER A 282 -10.12 20.52 -9.86
N LEU A 283 -9.54 19.97 -8.80
CA LEU A 283 -8.75 20.74 -7.85
C LEU A 283 -7.52 21.38 -8.52
N LEU A 284 -6.76 20.60 -9.29
CA LEU A 284 -5.56 21.07 -9.96
C LEU A 284 -5.88 22.08 -11.08
N GLN A 285 -6.98 21.88 -11.81
CA GLN A 285 -7.44 22.85 -12.81
C GLN A 285 -7.86 24.18 -12.17
N TYR A 286 -8.55 24.13 -11.03
CA TYR A 286 -8.94 25.34 -10.32
C TYR A 286 -7.73 26.08 -9.76
N SER A 287 -6.78 25.37 -9.14
CA SER A 287 -5.58 25.97 -8.54
C SER A 287 -4.63 26.60 -9.55
N ALA A 288 -4.68 26.18 -10.82
CA ALA A 288 -3.90 26.80 -11.90
C ALA A 288 -4.38 28.21 -12.25
N ALA A 289 -5.68 28.48 -12.08
CA ALA A 289 -6.29 29.77 -12.44
C ALA A 289 -6.63 30.65 -11.22
N HIS A 290 -6.81 30.06 -10.03
CA HIS A 290 -7.31 30.76 -8.85
C HIS A 290 -6.50 30.41 -7.59
N ALA A 291 -6.36 31.38 -6.69
CA ALA A 291 -5.73 31.16 -5.39
C ALA A 291 -6.68 30.42 -4.44
N LEU A 292 -6.23 29.28 -3.90
CA LEU A 292 -6.92 28.54 -2.84
C LEU A 292 -6.64 29.14 -1.45
N GLN A 293 -7.58 28.97 -0.53
CA GLN A 293 -7.36 29.32 0.89
C GLN A 293 -6.26 28.43 1.48
N ARG A 294 -5.18 29.01 2.02
CA ARG A 294 -4.07 28.26 2.60
C ARG A 294 -4.52 27.43 3.83
N PRO A 295 -4.15 26.13 3.94
CA PRO A 295 -4.39 25.35 5.15
C PRO A 295 -3.59 25.88 6.34
N ALA A 296 -4.10 25.66 7.56
CA ALA A 296 -3.42 26.04 8.80
C ALA A 296 -2.03 25.38 8.92
N ARG A 297 -1.94 24.11 8.52
CA ARG A 297 -0.70 23.32 8.49
C ARG A 297 -0.41 22.84 7.07
N LEU A 298 0.66 23.33 6.45
CA LEU A 298 1.03 22.95 5.07
C LEU A 298 1.39 21.47 4.94
N ARG A 299 1.89 20.85 6.00
CA ARG A 299 2.20 19.40 6.03
C ARG A 299 0.97 18.50 5.88
N ALA A 300 -0.25 19.01 6.08
CA ALA A 300 -1.48 18.25 5.77
C ALA A 300 -1.60 17.94 4.26
N LEU A 301 -0.94 18.72 3.40
CA LEU A 301 -0.92 18.46 1.96
C LEU A 301 -0.01 17.28 1.57
N LEU A 302 0.79 16.74 2.50
CA LEU A 302 1.55 15.50 2.30
C LEU A 302 0.67 14.23 2.32
N VAL A 303 -0.64 14.38 2.56
CA VAL A 303 -1.57 13.25 2.73
C VAL A 303 -1.78 12.45 1.43
N ASN A 304 -1.84 13.14 0.28
CA ASN A 304 -2.15 12.54 -1.02
C ASN A 304 -1.33 13.17 -2.15
N GLU A 305 -1.31 12.51 -3.31
CA GLU A 305 -0.52 12.93 -4.49
C GLU A 305 -0.90 14.33 -4.99
N ALA A 306 -2.20 14.68 -5.00
CA ALA A 306 -2.65 16.00 -5.44
C ALA A 306 -2.10 17.12 -4.55
N GLY A 307 -2.06 16.90 -3.24
CA GLY A 307 -1.45 17.81 -2.28
C GLY A 307 0.05 17.97 -2.49
N LEU A 308 0.77 16.90 -2.84
CA LEU A 308 2.20 16.96 -3.18
C LEU A 308 2.46 17.82 -4.42
N VAL A 309 1.64 17.68 -5.46
CA VAL A 309 1.73 18.50 -6.68
C VAL A 309 1.45 19.97 -6.38
N LEU A 310 0.44 20.25 -5.55
CA LEU A 310 0.12 21.62 -5.12
C LEU A 310 1.24 22.23 -4.27
N LEU A 311 1.89 21.45 -3.41
CA LEU A 311 3.08 21.88 -2.67
C LEU A 311 4.26 22.15 -3.60
N ALA A 312 4.45 21.33 -4.64
CA ALA A 312 5.51 21.51 -5.62
C ALA A 312 5.37 22.83 -6.40
N ALA A 313 4.14 23.20 -6.74
CA ALA A 313 3.82 24.46 -7.43
C ALA A 313 3.62 25.67 -6.47
N ALA A 314 3.77 25.47 -5.16
CA ALA A 314 3.47 26.51 -4.18
C ALA A 314 4.48 27.69 -4.22
N PRO A 315 4.07 28.91 -3.84
CA PRO A 315 4.96 30.05 -3.71
C PRO A 315 6.09 29.83 -2.69
N ARG A 316 7.21 30.56 -2.87
CA ARG A 316 8.39 30.52 -1.99
C ARG A 316 8.07 30.67 -0.50
N ALA A 317 7.09 31.50 -0.14
CA ALA A 317 6.67 31.70 1.25
C ALA A 317 6.11 30.40 1.89
N HIS A 318 5.37 29.59 1.13
CA HIS A 318 4.87 28.29 1.59
C HIS A 318 6.00 27.27 1.73
N HIS A 319 6.95 27.24 0.79
CA HIS A 319 8.14 26.40 0.90
C HIS A 319 8.98 26.75 2.14
N ALA A 320 9.18 28.04 2.42
CA ALA A 320 9.92 28.51 3.60
C ALA A 320 9.24 28.07 4.90
N PHE A 321 7.93 28.25 4.99
CA PHE A 321 7.15 27.81 6.16
C PHE A 321 7.21 26.29 6.34
N LEU A 322 7.01 25.52 5.27
CA LEU A 322 7.09 24.06 5.31
C LEU A 322 8.49 23.59 5.73
N SER A 323 9.55 24.23 5.21
CA SER A 323 10.92 23.92 5.56
C SER A 323 11.20 24.16 7.04
N HIS A 324 10.70 25.26 7.61
CA HIS A 324 10.83 25.55 9.04
C HIS A 324 10.07 24.54 9.89
N ASP A 325 8.81 24.25 9.56
CA ASP A 325 7.98 23.27 10.28
C ASP A 325 8.60 21.86 10.25
N THR A 326 9.07 21.43 9.07
CA THR A 326 9.70 20.13 8.88
C THR A 326 11.03 20.02 9.65
N HIS A 327 11.76 21.13 9.81
CA HIS A 327 13.00 21.13 10.59
C HIS A 327 12.72 20.81 12.06
N HIS A 328 11.79 21.53 12.68
CA HIS A 328 11.40 21.31 14.07
C HIS A 328 10.85 19.90 14.29
N LEU A 329 10.04 19.39 13.36
CA LEU A 329 9.53 18.03 13.44
C LEU A 329 10.65 16.99 13.39
N LEU A 330 11.57 17.08 12.42
CA LEU A 330 12.63 16.08 12.29
C LEU A 330 13.57 16.09 13.51
N VAL A 331 13.92 17.27 14.01
CA VAL A 331 14.76 17.41 15.22
C VAL A 331 14.02 16.84 16.44
N GLY A 332 12.80 17.32 16.72
CA GLY A 332 12.01 16.88 17.88
C GLY A 332 11.63 15.39 17.85
N CYS A 333 11.47 14.80 16.65
CA CYS A 333 11.05 13.40 16.51
C CYS A 333 12.19 12.40 16.62
N PHE A 334 13.36 12.73 16.09
CA PHE A 334 14.44 11.76 15.85
C PHE A 334 15.74 12.09 16.58
N LEU A 335 15.99 13.36 16.89
CA LEU A 335 17.19 13.79 17.62
C LEU A 335 16.90 14.06 19.11
N GLU A 336 15.64 14.31 19.46
CA GLU A 336 15.18 14.56 20.83
C GLU A 336 14.19 13.50 21.32
N THR A 337 13.76 13.62 22.59
CA THR A 337 12.79 12.70 23.18
C THR A 337 11.38 13.00 22.65
N SER A 338 10.90 12.11 21.78
CA SER A 338 9.64 12.29 21.05
C SER A 338 8.46 11.55 21.69
N PRO A 339 7.29 12.21 21.83
CA PRO A 339 6.05 11.55 22.26
C PRO A 339 5.36 10.73 21.14
N HIS A 340 5.82 10.85 19.89
CA HIS A 340 5.21 10.19 18.73
C HIS A 340 5.60 8.72 18.59
N SER A 341 4.66 7.91 18.08
CA SER A 341 4.85 6.46 17.88
C SER A 341 5.80 6.15 16.70
N TYR A 342 6.33 4.92 16.68
CA TYR A 342 7.19 4.44 15.57
C TYR A 342 6.49 4.55 14.20
N HIS A 343 5.21 4.15 14.11
CA HIS A 343 4.45 4.18 12.86
C HIS A 343 4.21 5.60 12.33
N GLU A 344 3.99 6.58 13.20
CA GLU A 344 3.85 7.97 12.77
C GLU A 344 5.17 8.53 12.24
N LYS A 345 6.28 8.21 12.90
CA LYS A 345 7.62 8.59 12.44
C LYS A 345 7.93 7.98 11.08
N GLN A 346 7.58 6.70 10.90
CA GLN A 346 7.71 5.99 9.63
C GLN A 346 6.88 6.65 8.52
N ASP A 347 5.61 6.95 8.76
CA ASP A 347 4.71 7.62 7.80
C ASP A 347 5.23 9.01 7.41
N LEU A 348 5.76 9.79 8.36
CA LEU A 348 6.39 11.08 8.09
C LEU A 348 7.58 10.93 7.14
N LEU A 349 8.53 10.02 7.43
CA LEU A 349 9.71 9.82 6.58
C LEU A 349 9.33 9.34 5.18
N GLN A 350 8.36 8.42 5.08
CA GLN A 350 7.86 7.91 3.81
C GLN A 350 7.23 9.04 2.96
N ARG A 351 6.38 9.88 3.56
CA ARG A 351 5.77 11.03 2.86
C ARG A 351 6.80 12.06 2.42
N LEU A 352 7.85 12.31 3.21
CA LEU A 352 8.95 13.18 2.81
C LEU A 352 9.74 12.60 1.64
N ALA A 353 9.98 11.28 1.62
CA ALA A 353 10.64 10.62 0.50
C ALA A 353 9.82 10.70 -0.79
N ILE A 354 8.51 10.46 -0.70
CA ILE A 354 7.59 10.62 -1.85
C ILE A 354 7.58 12.08 -2.30
N PHE A 355 7.56 13.04 -1.38
CA PHE A 355 7.59 14.46 -1.72
C PHE A 355 8.89 14.86 -2.44
N GLN A 356 10.06 14.43 -1.97
CA GLN A 356 11.35 14.66 -2.64
C GLN A 356 11.41 14.05 -4.04
N SER A 357 10.86 12.84 -4.22
CA SER A 357 10.78 12.21 -5.54
C SER A 357 9.81 12.93 -6.48
N THR A 358 8.69 13.45 -5.94
CA THR A 358 7.71 14.26 -6.70
C THR A 358 8.33 15.60 -7.14
N LEU A 359 9.10 16.24 -6.26
CA LEU A 359 9.84 17.46 -6.58
C LEU A 359 11.05 17.23 -7.50
N MET A 360 11.47 15.98 -7.63
CA MET A 360 12.72 15.58 -8.28
C MET A 360 13.93 16.37 -7.76
N GLN A 361 13.97 16.64 -6.45
CA GLN A 361 15.08 17.33 -5.78
C GLN A 361 15.11 17.00 -4.28
N GLY A 362 16.29 17.09 -3.67
CA GLY A 362 16.43 16.95 -2.23
C GLY A 362 15.97 18.20 -1.48
N LEU A 363 15.28 18.01 -0.36
CA LEU A 363 14.94 19.12 0.53
C LEU A 363 16.17 19.51 1.37
N PRO A 364 16.52 20.80 1.48
CA PRO A 364 17.67 21.24 2.28
C PRO A 364 17.58 20.78 3.75
N VAL A 365 16.38 20.87 4.32
CA VAL A 365 16.12 20.46 5.71
C VAL A 365 16.30 18.96 5.94
N VAL A 366 15.89 18.13 4.97
CA VAL A 366 16.07 16.68 5.06
C VAL A 366 17.53 16.31 4.90
N THR A 367 18.25 16.95 3.98
CA THR A 367 19.70 16.72 3.78
C THR A 367 20.47 17.06 5.06
N ARG A 368 20.13 18.18 5.71
CA ARG A 368 20.71 18.54 7.02
C ARG A 368 20.36 17.52 8.10
N PHE A 369 19.10 17.09 8.18
CA PHE A 369 18.67 16.06 9.12
C PHE A 369 19.44 14.75 8.93
N LEU A 370 19.57 14.25 7.70
CA LEU A 370 20.32 13.02 7.40
C LEU A 370 21.78 13.13 7.86
N ALA A 371 22.43 14.28 7.63
CA ALA A 371 23.81 14.50 8.09
C ALA A 371 23.95 14.50 9.62
N GLN A 372 22.92 14.95 10.35
CA GLN A 372 22.91 14.94 11.81
C GLN A 372 22.52 13.56 12.39
N PHE A 373 21.62 12.85 11.72
CA PHE A 373 21.04 11.60 12.20
C PHE A 373 21.92 10.38 11.91
N LEU A 374 22.46 10.25 10.68
CA LEU A 374 23.20 9.06 10.25
C LEU A 374 24.44 8.71 11.10
N PRO A 375 25.23 9.68 11.62
CA PRO A 375 26.38 9.35 12.48
C PRO A 375 26.01 8.61 13.77
N PHE A 376 24.77 8.78 14.27
CA PHE A 376 24.28 8.18 15.51
C PHE A 376 23.16 7.15 15.26
N TRP A 377 22.91 6.82 13.99
CA TRP A 377 21.84 5.92 13.62
C TRP A 377 22.15 4.47 14.00
N ASN A 378 21.16 3.75 14.51
CA ASN A 378 21.26 2.35 14.94
C ASN A 378 21.23 1.33 13.79
N GLU A 379 21.16 1.80 12.53
CA GLU A 379 21.19 0.99 11.30
C GLU A 379 20.04 -0.01 11.15
N LYS A 380 19.01 0.08 12.00
CA LYS A 380 17.87 -0.85 12.00
C LYS A 380 16.54 -0.13 11.85
N ASP A 381 16.39 1.01 12.51
CA ASP A 381 15.14 1.76 12.47
C ASP A 381 15.02 2.51 11.14
N PHE A 382 13.86 2.38 10.49
CA PHE A 382 13.51 3.13 9.29
C PHE A 382 14.49 2.96 8.11
N VAL A 383 15.18 1.81 7.98
CA VAL A 383 16.21 1.58 6.94
C VAL A 383 15.70 1.88 5.54
N ALA A 384 14.49 1.42 5.20
CA ALA A 384 13.93 1.64 3.87
C ALA A 384 13.67 3.13 3.60
N GLU A 385 13.08 3.83 4.56
CA GLU A 385 12.71 5.23 4.47
C GLU A 385 13.97 6.13 4.42
N ILE A 386 14.95 5.87 5.28
CA ILE A 386 16.23 6.59 5.30
C ILE A 386 16.98 6.41 3.97
N LEU A 387 17.08 5.17 3.47
CA LEU A 387 17.72 4.93 2.18
C LEU A 387 16.97 5.58 1.01
N GLN A 388 15.65 5.70 1.06
CA GLN A 388 14.88 6.44 0.05
C GLN A 388 15.12 7.96 0.12
N LEU A 389 15.21 8.54 1.32
CA LEU A 389 15.51 9.97 1.51
C LEU A 389 16.92 10.32 1.00
N VAL A 390 17.89 9.42 1.19
CA VAL A 390 19.27 9.53 0.70
C VAL A 390 19.34 9.58 -0.84
N GLU A 391 18.37 9.02 -1.56
CA GLU A 391 18.37 9.07 -3.04
C GLU A 391 18.18 10.50 -3.59
N TRP A 392 17.70 11.44 -2.77
CA TRP A 392 17.49 12.83 -3.16
C TRP A 392 18.17 13.76 -2.16
N VAL A 393 19.35 14.28 -2.50
CA VAL A 393 20.08 15.24 -1.63
C VAL A 393 20.10 16.64 -2.23
N ASN A 394 20.16 17.64 -1.35
CA ASN A 394 20.28 19.04 -1.74
C ASN A 394 21.76 19.44 -1.94
N VAL A 395 22.09 19.85 -3.16
CA VAL A 395 23.48 20.14 -3.61
C VAL A 395 24.12 21.32 -2.89
N GLU A 396 23.33 22.25 -2.37
CA GLU A 396 23.86 23.41 -1.64
C GLU A 396 24.61 23.03 -0.34
N GLY A 397 24.34 21.86 0.23
CA GLY A 397 24.96 21.38 1.47
C GLY A 397 26.05 20.34 1.22
N ILE A 398 27.14 20.69 0.54
CA ILE A 398 28.23 19.75 0.21
C ILE A 398 28.80 19.09 1.48
N ASP A 399 29.01 19.86 2.55
CA ASP A 399 29.48 19.33 3.84
C ASP A 399 28.52 18.29 4.43
N HIS A 400 27.21 18.54 4.34
CA HIS A 400 26.21 17.58 4.78
C HIS A 400 26.25 16.30 3.93
N ILE A 401 26.41 16.43 2.61
CA ILE A 401 26.54 15.28 1.70
C ILE A 401 27.80 14.47 2.03
N ASN A 402 28.93 15.12 2.32
CA ASN A 402 30.15 14.46 2.77
C ASN A 402 29.90 13.62 4.03
N VAL A 403 29.25 14.19 5.06
CA VAL A 403 28.92 13.46 6.30
C VAL A 403 27.99 12.27 6.05
N ILE A 404 26.99 12.43 5.17
CA ILE A 404 26.07 11.36 4.77
C ILE A 404 26.85 10.23 4.10
N LEU A 405 27.69 10.55 3.10
CA LEU A 405 28.48 9.57 2.36
C LEU A 405 29.51 8.88 3.26
N ASP A 406 30.19 9.60 4.15
CA ASP A 406 31.15 9.01 5.09
C ASP A 406 30.47 8.06 6.07
N SER A 407 29.31 8.43 6.61
CA SER A 407 28.52 7.58 7.50
C SER A 407 28.06 6.31 6.79
N LEU A 408 27.46 6.44 5.61
CA LEU A 408 26.99 5.29 4.82
C LEU A 408 28.14 4.40 4.33
N THR A 409 29.29 4.99 4.00
CA THR A 409 30.48 4.22 3.63
C THR A 409 30.98 3.37 4.79
N LYS A 410 31.02 3.93 6.01
CA LYS A 410 31.39 3.18 7.23
C LYS A 410 30.38 2.06 7.52
N ILE A 411 29.08 2.35 7.41
CA ILE A 411 28.00 1.36 7.57
C ILE A 411 28.16 0.24 6.54
N TYR A 412 28.37 0.58 5.27
CA TYR A 412 28.53 -0.41 4.20
C TYR A 412 29.66 -1.41 4.47
N TYR A 413 30.80 -0.97 5.02
CA TYR A 413 31.91 -1.90 5.30
C TYR A 413 31.65 -2.88 6.44
N ARG A 414 30.71 -2.58 7.35
CA ARG A 414 30.31 -3.50 8.44
C ARG A 414 29.00 -4.25 8.17
N ALA A 415 28.25 -3.84 7.16
CA ALA A 415 26.93 -4.37 6.83
C ALA A 415 26.98 -5.75 6.17
N GLN A 416 25.86 -6.48 6.26
CA GLN A 416 25.71 -7.78 5.58
C GLN A 416 25.56 -7.59 4.05
N PRO A 417 25.83 -8.61 3.22
CA PRO A 417 25.78 -8.47 1.75
C PRO A 417 24.48 -7.88 1.18
N MET A 418 23.32 -8.19 1.79
CA MET A 418 22.03 -7.65 1.35
C MET A 418 21.89 -6.15 1.66
N GLU A 419 22.32 -5.72 2.84
CA GLU A 419 22.34 -4.32 3.27
C GLU A 419 23.37 -3.51 2.47
N GLN A 420 24.54 -4.09 2.20
CA GLN A 420 25.52 -3.53 1.27
C GLN A 420 24.90 -3.24 -0.10
N CYS A 421 24.15 -4.19 -0.66
CA CYS A 421 23.46 -4.00 -1.92
C CYS A 421 22.42 -2.87 -1.85
N ALA A 422 21.66 -2.78 -0.75
CA ALA A 422 20.66 -1.72 -0.57
C ALA A 422 21.30 -0.32 -0.46
N ILE A 423 22.37 -0.18 0.33
CA ILE A 423 23.11 1.08 0.50
C ILE A 423 23.74 1.50 -0.83
N LEU A 424 24.44 0.58 -1.52
CA LEU A 424 25.07 0.88 -2.81
C LEU A 424 24.03 1.27 -3.86
N LYS A 425 22.88 0.60 -3.89
CA LYS A 425 21.76 0.94 -4.77
C LYS A 425 21.21 2.34 -4.49
N SER A 426 21.02 2.71 -3.22
CA SER A 426 20.54 4.03 -2.83
C SER A 426 21.53 5.14 -3.21
N ILE A 427 22.83 4.97 -2.94
CA ILE A 427 23.87 5.95 -3.33
C ILE A 427 24.00 6.03 -4.86
N THR A 428 23.87 4.91 -5.57
CA THR A 428 23.83 4.92 -7.04
C THR A 428 22.59 5.67 -7.55
N ASN A 429 21.42 5.49 -6.92
CA ASN A 429 20.22 6.25 -7.23
C ASN A 429 20.41 7.75 -6.93
N MET A 430 21.09 8.10 -5.83
CA MET A 430 21.49 9.49 -5.54
C MET A 430 22.29 10.09 -6.68
N TYR A 431 23.34 9.41 -7.16
CA TYR A 431 24.13 9.87 -8.30
C TYR A 431 23.26 10.07 -9.55
N ILE A 432 22.41 9.10 -9.89
CA ILE A 432 21.52 9.17 -11.05
C ILE A 432 20.56 10.36 -10.96
N ASN A 433 19.95 10.54 -9.79
CA ASN A 433 19.00 11.61 -9.51
C ASN A 433 19.69 12.98 -9.57
N LEU A 434 20.93 13.10 -9.09
CA LEU A 434 21.73 14.32 -9.19
C LEU A 434 22.10 14.66 -10.64
N VAL A 435 22.47 13.67 -11.46
CA VAL A 435 22.70 13.91 -12.90
C VAL A 435 21.41 14.33 -13.59
N TYR A 436 20.31 13.62 -13.34
CA TYR A 436 18.99 13.98 -13.88
C TYR A 436 18.60 15.41 -13.51
N ALA A 437 18.77 15.75 -12.24
CA ALA A 437 18.57 17.09 -11.68
C ALA A 437 19.40 18.14 -12.44
N SER A 438 20.68 17.87 -12.70
CA SER A 438 21.56 18.82 -13.38
C SER A 438 21.19 19.12 -14.84
N MET A 439 20.43 18.25 -15.51
CA MET A 439 20.17 18.33 -16.95
C MET A 439 18.83 18.98 -17.33
N ARG A 440 17.89 19.16 -16.38
CA ARG A 440 16.53 19.60 -16.70
C ARG A 440 16.16 20.91 -16.01
N PRO A 441 15.48 21.84 -16.73
CA PRO A 441 14.87 22.99 -16.09
C PRO A 441 13.73 22.52 -15.18
N ARG A 442 13.62 23.12 -13.99
CA ARG A 442 12.57 22.80 -13.02
C ARG A 442 12.32 23.96 -12.07
N HIS A 443 11.21 23.86 -11.33
CA HIS A 443 10.94 24.76 -10.22
C HIS A 443 11.76 24.35 -8.99
N TYR A 444 12.63 25.24 -8.54
CA TYR A 444 13.47 24.99 -7.38
C TYR A 444 12.72 25.26 -6.07
N PHE A 445 12.81 24.33 -5.14
CA PHE A 445 12.30 24.53 -3.78
C PHE A 445 13.00 25.75 -3.15
N LEU A 446 12.24 26.65 -2.52
CA LEU A 446 12.71 27.97 -2.05
C LEU A 446 13.22 28.92 -3.14
N SER A 447 13.05 28.56 -4.42
CA SER A 447 13.55 29.32 -5.57
C SER A 447 15.08 29.53 -5.55
N VAL A 448 15.83 28.57 -4.99
CA VAL A 448 17.30 28.59 -4.95
C VAL A 448 17.85 27.63 -6.00
N GLN A 449 18.48 28.18 -7.05
CA GLN A 449 19.10 27.40 -8.11
C GLN A 449 20.57 27.12 -7.77
N PRO A 450 21.01 25.86 -7.68
CA PRO A 450 22.42 25.53 -7.48
C PRO A 450 23.26 25.84 -8.73
N THR A 451 24.52 26.20 -8.53
CA THR A 451 25.46 26.44 -9.63
C THR A 451 25.95 25.14 -10.28
N GLU A 452 26.31 25.20 -11.55
CA GLU A 452 26.87 24.06 -12.30
C GLU A 452 28.16 23.51 -11.65
N THR A 453 28.96 24.39 -11.05
CA THR A 453 30.18 24.05 -10.33
C THR A 453 29.91 23.14 -9.14
N LYS A 454 28.89 23.46 -8.32
CA LYS A 454 28.50 22.64 -7.15
C LYS A 454 27.97 21.28 -7.58
N TYR A 455 27.18 21.22 -8.64
CA TYR A 455 26.74 19.93 -9.20
C TYR A 455 27.92 19.08 -9.64
N THR A 456 28.89 19.67 -10.33
CA THR A 456 30.10 18.96 -10.78
C THR A 456 30.88 18.40 -9.58
N GLU A 457 31.13 19.22 -8.57
CA GLU A 457 31.86 18.80 -7.35
C GLU A 457 31.15 17.66 -6.61
N VAL A 458 29.85 17.79 -6.37
CA VAL A 458 29.06 16.74 -5.69
C VAL A 458 29.00 15.46 -6.53
N LEU A 459 28.82 15.56 -7.84
CA LEU A 459 28.78 14.39 -8.72
C LEU A 459 30.12 13.64 -8.74
N THR A 460 31.24 14.37 -8.80
CA THR A 460 32.57 13.77 -8.71
C THR A 460 32.76 13.08 -7.36
N LEU A 461 32.38 13.74 -6.27
CA LEU A 461 32.45 13.18 -4.91
C LEU A 461 31.65 11.87 -4.79
N VAL A 462 30.37 11.88 -5.19
CA VAL A 462 29.51 10.69 -5.11
C VAL A 462 30.05 9.56 -6.00
N SER A 463 30.50 9.88 -7.22
CA SER A 463 31.09 8.88 -8.12
C SER A 463 32.37 8.24 -7.55
N LEU A 464 33.25 9.03 -6.94
CA LEU A 464 34.44 8.52 -6.24
C LEU A 464 34.06 7.57 -5.10
N ARG A 465 33.05 7.93 -4.30
CA ARG A 465 32.58 7.08 -3.19
C ARG A 465 31.96 5.78 -3.66
N ILE A 466 31.14 5.81 -4.71
CA ILE A 466 30.60 4.59 -5.34
C ILE A 466 31.74 3.67 -5.77
N SER A 467 32.73 4.21 -6.50
CA SER A 467 33.85 3.38 -6.97
C SER A 467 34.71 2.83 -5.82
N ASP A 468 34.91 3.58 -4.74
CA ASP A 468 35.66 3.12 -3.56
C ASP A 468 34.90 2.03 -2.79
N MET A 469 33.59 2.21 -2.59
CA MET A 469 32.72 1.22 -1.94
C MET A 469 32.66 -0.09 -2.74
N CYS A 470 32.50 -0.01 -4.06
CA CYS A 470 32.55 -1.19 -4.94
C CYS A 470 33.89 -1.92 -4.76
N ASN A 471 35.01 -1.22 -4.83
CA ASN A 471 36.33 -1.86 -4.75
C ASN A 471 36.59 -2.51 -3.39
N LYS A 472 36.32 -1.81 -2.28
CA LYS A 472 36.57 -2.35 -0.94
C LYS A 472 35.57 -3.43 -0.54
N GLY A 473 34.29 -3.30 -0.94
CA GLY A 473 33.30 -4.36 -0.73
C GLY A 473 33.66 -5.66 -1.44
N LEU A 474 34.12 -5.55 -2.69
CA LEU A 474 34.64 -6.68 -3.45
C LEU A 474 35.92 -7.28 -2.87
N GLN A 475 36.77 -6.47 -2.23
CA GLN A 475 37.95 -6.98 -1.52
C GLN A 475 37.56 -7.79 -0.27
N ALA A 476 36.52 -7.37 0.44
CA ALA A 476 36.05 -8.05 1.65
C ALA A 476 35.29 -9.35 1.36
N SER A 477 34.57 -9.43 0.24
CA SER A 477 33.75 -10.59 -0.12
C SER A 477 33.80 -10.88 -1.63
N PRO A 478 34.95 -11.35 -2.15
CA PRO A 478 35.15 -11.53 -3.59
C PRO A 478 34.30 -12.62 -4.23
N GLU A 479 33.87 -13.62 -3.45
CA GLU A 479 33.08 -14.77 -3.92
C GLU A 479 31.56 -14.55 -3.82
N GLU A 480 31.11 -13.48 -3.14
CA GLU A 480 29.70 -13.23 -2.91
C GLU A 480 29.04 -12.64 -4.17
N ALA A 481 28.32 -13.51 -4.91
CA ALA A 481 27.73 -13.17 -6.20
C ALA A 481 26.80 -11.93 -6.17
N ARG A 482 26.09 -11.70 -5.06
CA ARG A 482 25.21 -10.52 -4.91
C ARG A 482 26.01 -9.22 -4.90
N VAL A 483 27.13 -9.19 -4.17
CA VAL A 483 28.00 -8.01 -4.07
C VAL A 483 28.70 -7.75 -5.41
N VAL A 484 29.17 -8.80 -6.09
CA VAL A 484 29.74 -8.72 -7.45
C VAL A 484 28.73 -8.15 -8.44
N TRP A 485 27.50 -8.67 -8.46
CA TRP A 485 26.42 -8.17 -9.30
C TRP A 485 26.09 -6.71 -8.99
N SER A 486 25.91 -6.38 -7.71
CA SER A 486 25.54 -5.02 -7.28
C SER A 486 26.61 -3.99 -7.64
N ALA A 487 27.90 -4.31 -7.43
CA ALA A 487 29.03 -3.46 -7.79
C ALA A 487 29.13 -3.22 -9.30
N THR A 488 28.96 -4.27 -10.10
CA THR A 488 28.95 -4.19 -11.57
C THR A 488 27.77 -3.33 -12.05
N GLN A 489 26.58 -3.58 -11.51
CA GLN A 489 25.37 -2.86 -11.85
C GLN A 489 25.45 -1.38 -11.46
N ALA A 490 26.04 -1.05 -10.31
CA ALA A 490 26.30 0.32 -9.89
C ALA A 490 27.23 1.05 -10.88
N GLY A 491 28.29 0.37 -11.32
CA GLY A 491 29.22 0.88 -12.34
C GLY A 491 28.54 1.15 -13.69
N VAL A 492 27.77 0.20 -14.20
CA VAL A 492 27.01 0.33 -15.45
C VAL A 492 26.00 1.47 -15.38
N ARG A 493 25.18 1.53 -14.33
CA ARG A 493 24.15 2.56 -14.18
C ARG A 493 24.76 3.96 -14.07
N SER A 494 25.85 4.11 -13.32
CA SER A 494 26.58 5.37 -13.19
C SER A 494 27.18 5.81 -14.53
N ALA A 495 27.81 4.88 -15.27
CA ALA A 495 28.38 5.16 -16.59
C ALA A 495 27.31 5.54 -17.61
N ARG A 496 26.18 4.82 -17.67
CA ARG A 496 25.09 5.09 -18.61
C ARG A 496 24.51 6.48 -18.43
N VAL A 497 24.32 6.90 -17.18
CA VAL A 497 23.79 8.23 -16.87
C VAL A 497 24.86 9.31 -17.05
N GLY A 498 26.12 9.04 -16.71
CA GLY A 498 27.25 9.91 -17.02
C GLY A 498 27.39 10.17 -18.53
N LEU A 499 27.23 9.14 -19.37
CA LEU A 499 27.23 9.28 -20.83
C LEU A 499 26.13 10.22 -21.32
N ARG A 500 24.93 10.12 -20.74
CA ARG A 500 23.82 11.05 -21.05
C ARG A 500 24.14 12.47 -20.62
N GLY A 501 24.79 12.67 -19.47
CA GLY A 501 25.28 13.97 -19.03
C GLY A 501 26.30 14.58 -20.00
N VAL A 502 27.26 13.78 -20.48
CA VAL A 502 28.27 14.21 -21.45
C VAL A 502 27.65 14.52 -22.83
N ARG A 503 26.67 13.71 -23.27
CA ARG A 503 25.95 13.88 -24.55
C ARG A 503 24.80 14.88 -24.50
N GLY A 504 24.38 15.31 -23.31
CA GLY A 504 23.26 16.24 -23.09
C GLY A 504 23.45 17.55 -23.86
N GLY A 505 22.46 17.89 -24.69
CA GLY A 505 22.56 18.82 -25.83
C GLY A 505 22.16 20.28 -25.57
N ARG A 506 22.32 21.07 -26.64
CA ARG A 506 22.04 22.52 -26.78
C ARG A 506 20.67 22.91 -26.21
N GLY A 507 20.62 23.94 -25.38
CA GLY A 507 19.36 24.56 -24.97
C GLY A 507 18.67 25.28 -26.14
N GLU A 508 17.39 25.65 -25.95
CA GLU A 508 16.55 26.39 -26.92
C GLU A 508 17.14 27.75 -27.36
N ARG A 509 18.16 28.26 -26.66
CA ARG A 509 18.92 29.48 -27.00
C ARG A 509 20.32 29.23 -27.58
N GLY A 510 20.65 27.99 -27.94
CA GLY A 510 21.96 27.64 -28.49
C GLY A 510 23.11 27.62 -27.47
N GLU A 511 22.86 27.93 -26.20
CA GLU A 511 23.85 27.81 -25.12
C GLU A 511 24.00 26.36 -24.64
N TRP A 512 25.23 25.99 -24.31
CA TRP A 512 25.58 24.67 -23.78
C TRP A 512 25.17 24.59 -22.31
N SER A 513 23.99 24.03 -21.99
CA SER A 513 23.49 23.93 -20.61
C SER A 513 23.56 22.49 -20.06
N GLY A 514 24.76 21.91 -20.01
CA GLY A 514 24.93 20.59 -19.38
C GLY A 514 26.21 20.59 -18.57
N CYS A 515 26.12 20.19 -17.30
CA CYS A 515 27.23 19.89 -16.38
C CYS A 515 28.30 19.07 -17.10
N GLY A 516 29.22 19.75 -17.78
CA GLY A 516 30.07 19.17 -18.81
C GLY A 516 31.19 18.30 -18.28
N ALA A 517 31.22 18.03 -16.97
CA ALA A 517 32.41 17.54 -16.27
C ALA A 517 32.14 16.49 -15.18
N ALA A 518 30.91 15.99 -15.00
CA ALA A 518 30.65 14.88 -14.09
C ALA A 518 31.04 13.54 -14.72
N LEU A 519 32.36 13.28 -14.79
CA LEU A 519 32.90 11.98 -15.11
C LEU A 519 32.36 10.96 -14.11
N ALA A 520 31.67 9.92 -14.61
CA ALA A 520 31.66 8.66 -13.88
C ALA A 520 33.13 8.23 -13.78
N VAL A 521 33.72 8.32 -12.58
CA VAL A 521 35.11 7.94 -12.35
C VAL A 521 35.31 6.53 -12.84
N ALA A 522 36.40 6.31 -13.59
CA ALA A 522 36.71 4.98 -14.10
C ALA A 522 36.67 3.95 -12.96
N PRO A 523 36.01 2.79 -13.14
CA PRO A 523 35.88 1.80 -12.10
C PRO A 523 37.26 1.32 -11.67
N ARG A 524 37.46 1.15 -10.36
CA ARG A 524 38.69 0.55 -9.84
C ARG A 524 38.83 -0.91 -10.25
N ALA A 525 40.05 -1.42 -10.18
CA ALA A 525 40.46 -2.69 -10.77
C ALA A 525 39.57 -3.89 -10.39
N LEU A 526 39.18 -4.04 -9.12
CA LEU A 526 38.37 -5.19 -8.69
C LEU A 526 36.96 -5.19 -9.29
N ALA A 527 36.40 -4.00 -9.54
CA ALA A 527 35.07 -3.86 -10.15
C ALA A 527 35.04 -4.24 -11.63
N LEU A 528 36.20 -4.43 -12.28
CA LEU A 528 36.32 -4.94 -13.65
C LEU A 528 36.88 -6.38 -13.67
N ALA A 529 37.75 -6.72 -12.71
CA ALA A 529 38.41 -8.02 -12.65
C ALA A 529 37.52 -9.16 -12.12
N LEU A 530 36.81 -8.95 -11.00
CA LEU A 530 35.98 -10.01 -10.41
C LEU A 530 34.77 -10.39 -11.28
N PRO A 531 34.08 -9.44 -11.95
CA PRO A 531 33.03 -9.79 -12.90
C PRO A 531 33.49 -10.72 -14.02
N LEU A 532 34.74 -10.58 -14.47
CA LEU A 532 35.34 -11.45 -15.49
C LEU A 532 35.55 -12.90 -14.99
N LEU A 533 35.76 -13.07 -13.68
CA LEU A 533 35.99 -14.36 -13.03
C LEU A 533 34.70 -14.96 -12.44
N ALA A 534 33.61 -14.21 -12.44
CA ALA A 534 32.35 -14.61 -11.82
C ALA A 534 31.64 -15.68 -12.67
N PRO A 535 31.10 -16.76 -12.07
CA PRO A 535 30.40 -17.83 -12.79
C PRO A 535 28.96 -17.42 -13.17
N SER A 536 28.78 -16.22 -13.73
CA SER A 536 27.47 -15.68 -14.10
C SER A 536 27.51 -14.98 -15.45
N ALA A 537 26.72 -15.47 -16.41
CA ALA A 537 26.64 -14.88 -17.74
C ALA A 537 26.07 -13.46 -17.70
N ALA A 538 25.14 -13.19 -16.78
CA ALA A 538 24.56 -11.87 -16.58
C ALA A 538 25.62 -10.85 -16.10
N VAL A 539 26.53 -11.25 -15.22
CA VAL A 539 27.62 -10.38 -14.73
C VAL A 539 28.60 -10.06 -15.88
N LEU A 540 28.94 -11.05 -16.70
CA LEU A 540 29.80 -10.86 -17.88
C LEU A 540 29.15 -9.95 -18.93
N ASP A 541 27.84 -10.10 -19.17
CA ASP A 541 27.07 -9.20 -20.06
C ASP A 541 27.12 -7.75 -19.57
N ARG A 542 26.92 -7.53 -18.26
CA ARG A 542 27.02 -6.19 -17.65
C ARG A 542 28.43 -5.62 -17.70
N LEU A 543 29.46 -6.44 -17.51
CA LEU A 543 30.85 -6.02 -17.69
C LEU A 543 31.12 -5.55 -19.13
N ALA A 544 30.64 -6.32 -20.12
CA ALA A 544 30.76 -5.94 -21.53
C ALA A 544 30.07 -4.59 -21.81
N GLU A 545 28.85 -4.42 -21.30
CA GLU A 545 28.11 -3.15 -21.39
C GLU A 545 28.91 -2.00 -20.76
N GLN A 546 29.49 -2.22 -19.58
CA GLN A 546 30.28 -1.22 -18.87
C GLN A 546 31.47 -0.74 -19.71
N ILE A 547 32.23 -1.66 -20.30
CA ILE A 547 33.39 -1.35 -21.15
C ILE A 547 32.97 -0.52 -22.37
N VAL A 548 31.86 -0.89 -23.03
CA VAL A 548 31.32 -0.15 -24.18
C VAL A 548 30.90 1.25 -23.78
N LEU A 549 30.18 1.40 -22.66
CA LEU A 549 29.75 2.71 -22.16
C LEU A 549 30.92 3.63 -21.88
N TYR A 550 31.98 3.16 -21.22
CA TYR A 550 33.16 3.98 -20.97
C TYR A 550 33.87 4.39 -22.27
N LYS A 551 34.00 3.48 -23.25
CA LYS A 551 34.53 3.83 -24.59
C LYS A 551 33.71 4.97 -25.23
N GLU A 552 32.39 4.90 -25.14
CA GLU A 552 31.50 5.94 -25.65
C GLU A 552 31.64 7.28 -24.91
N ILE A 553 31.74 7.25 -23.57
CA ILE A 553 31.95 8.43 -22.72
C ILE A 553 33.24 9.13 -23.14
N PHE A 554 34.33 8.39 -23.20
CA PHE A 554 35.64 8.93 -23.53
C PHE A 554 35.70 9.50 -24.96
N SER A 555 35.00 8.86 -25.90
CA SER A 555 34.88 9.35 -27.28
C SER A 555 34.09 10.66 -27.36
N ALA A 556 32.99 10.76 -26.60
CA ALA A 556 32.18 11.97 -26.51
C ALA A 556 32.97 13.13 -25.86
N ILE A 557 33.76 12.86 -24.81
CA ILE A 557 34.64 13.86 -24.18
C ILE A 557 35.70 14.35 -25.17
N LYS A 558 36.33 13.44 -25.91
CA LYS A 558 37.32 13.79 -26.94
C LYS A 558 36.73 14.73 -27.99
N ALA A 559 35.47 14.50 -28.37
CA ALA A 559 34.75 15.35 -29.31
C ALA A 559 34.39 16.73 -28.72
N LYS A 560 34.10 16.82 -27.42
CA LYS A 560 33.61 18.05 -26.76
C LYS A 560 34.73 19.00 -26.30
N ASN A 561 35.75 18.49 -25.61
CA ASN A 561 36.68 19.35 -24.87
C ASN A 561 38.03 19.57 -25.56
N GLY A 562 38.43 18.73 -26.52
CA GLY A 562 39.73 18.80 -27.23
C GLY A 562 40.99 18.61 -26.35
N ARG A 563 40.94 18.99 -25.06
CA ARG A 563 42.00 18.90 -24.05
C ARG A 563 42.06 17.51 -23.43
N LYS A 564 43.28 16.99 -23.36
CA LYS A 564 43.67 15.75 -22.71
C LYS A 564 44.24 16.09 -21.33
N ASP A 565 43.39 16.30 -20.34
CA ASP A 565 43.88 16.46 -18.97
C ASP A 565 44.62 15.17 -18.55
N GLN A 566 45.65 15.29 -17.72
CA GLN A 566 46.47 14.15 -17.30
C GLN A 566 45.63 13.02 -16.68
N ALA A 567 44.65 13.37 -15.85
CA ALA A 567 43.70 12.43 -15.27
C ALA A 567 42.84 11.69 -16.32
N TYR A 568 42.47 12.35 -17.42
CA TYR A 568 41.74 11.72 -18.54
C TYR A 568 42.63 10.69 -19.26
N ILE A 569 43.91 11.03 -19.49
CA ILE A 569 44.87 10.13 -20.14
C ILE A 569 45.08 8.87 -19.30
N GLU A 570 45.27 9.04 -17.99
CA GLU A 570 45.46 7.92 -17.05
C GLU A 570 44.24 7.01 -17.00
N GLN A 571 43.04 7.56 -16.83
CA GLN A 571 41.81 6.77 -16.81
C GLN A 571 41.55 6.04 -18.14
N MET A 572 41.84 6.67 -19.27
CA MET A 572 41.76 6.05 -20.59
C MET A 572 42.75 4.89 -20.74
N GLN A 573 44.00 5.07 -20.32
CA GLN A 573 45.02 4.02 -20.38
C GLN A 573 44.61 2.81 -19.53
N ILE A 574 44.11 3.06 -18.32
CA ILE A 574 43.58 2.02 -17.42
C ILE A 574 42.44 1.25 -18.11
N LEU A 575 41.44 1.94 -18.68
CA LEU A 575 40.33 1.28 -19.36
C LEU A 575 40.79 0.49 -20.59
N LYS A 576 41.72 1.03 -21.39
CA LYS A 576 42.27 0.32 -22.56
C LYS A 576 42.93 -0.99 -22.15
N ALA A 577 43.69 -1.00 -21.07
CA ALA A 577 44.33 -2.21 -20.57
C ALA A 577 43.30 -3.24 -20.06
N PHE A 578 42.25 -2.80 -19.36
CA PHE A 578 41.14 -3.70 -18.98
C PHE A 578 40.34 -4.23 -20.18
N THR A 579 40.13 -3.39 -21.19
CA THR A 579 39.50 -3.81 -22.44
C THR A 579 40.36 -4.86 -23.14
N SER A 580 41.69 -4.71 -23.10
CA SER A 580 42.63 -5.70 -23.62
C SER A 580 42.52 -7.03 -22.88
N ASP A 581 42.41 -7.03 -21.55
CA ASP A 581 42.17 -8.27 -20.78
C ASP A 581 40.85 -8.92 -21.21
N PHE A 582 39.75 -8.17 -21.21
CA PHE A 582 38.43 -8.69 -21.58
C PHE A 582 38.40 -9.27 -23.00
N VAL A 583 38.96 -8.55 -23.96
CA VAL A 583 39.02 -8.97 -25.37
C VAL A 583 39.95 -10.17 -25.56
N SER A 584 41.04 -10.28 -24.79
CA SER A 584 41.94 -11.43 -24.86
C SER A 584 41.27 -12.76 -24.47
N CYS A 585 40.23 -12.71 -23.64
CA CYS A 585 39.42 -13.89 -23.31
C CYS A 585 38.57 -14.39 -24.50
N PHE A 586 38.27 -13.54 -25.48
CA PHE A 586 37.54 -13.92 -26.71
C PHE A 586 38.47 -14.43 -27.81
N TYR A 587 39.67 -13.86 -27.92
CA TYR A 587 40.64 -14.22 -28.96
C TYR A 587 41.57 -15.38 -28.58
N GLU A 588 41.37 -16.00 -27.42
CA GLU A 588 42.17 -17.15 -26.97
C GLU A 588 43.66 -16.76 -26.87
N GLU A 589 43.94 -15.59 -26.27
CA GLU A 589 45.31 -15.04 -26.13
C GLU A 589 45.58 -14.45 -24.72
N PHE A 590 44.79 -14.81 -23.72
CA PHE A 590 44.79 -14.09 -22.43
C PHE A 590 46.02 -14.40 -21.55
N LEU A 591 46.62 -15.59 -21.65
CA LEU A 591 47.88 -15.94 -21.01
C LEU A 591 49.08 -15.60 -21.90
N SER A 592 49.01 -15.87 -23.20
CA SER A 592 50.09 -15.56 -24.16
C SER A 592 50.34 -14.06 -24.34
N ARG A 593 49.29 -13.22 -24.31
CA ARG A 593 49.39 -11.75 -24.36
C ARG A 593 49.10 -11.05 -23.04
N ARG A 594 49.22 -11.76 -21.90
CA ARG A 594 48.90 -11.24 -20.55
C ARG A 594 49.54 -9.91 -20.18
N LYS A 595 50.72 -9.59 -20.73
CA LYS A 595 51.45 -8.33 -20.46
C LYS A 595 50.77 -7.08 -21.02
N LYS A 596 49.78 -7.20 -21.92
CA LYS A 596 49.06 -6.07 -22.52
C LYS A 596 47.92 -5.52 -21.63
N GLY A 597 47.47 -6.29 -20.63
CA GLY A 597 46.38 -5.91 -19.73
C GLY A 597 46.83 -5.68 -18.28
N ILE A 598 45.88 -5.47 -17.36
CA ILE A 598 46.09 -5.22 -15.92
C ILE A 598 45.74 -6.45 -15.07
N ILE A 599 44.75 -7.24 -15.48
CA ILE A 599 44.23 -8.38 -14.70
C ILE A 599 45.21 -9.56 -14.83
N PHE A 600 45.45 -10.01 -16.07
CA PHE A 600 46.26 -11.20 -16.30
C PHE A 600 47.77 -10.96 -16.17
N SER A 601 48.22 -9.72 -16.31
CA SER A 601 49.61 -9.33 -16.05
C SER A 601 50.02 -9.52 -14.58
N ARG A 602 49.05 -9.51 -13.65
CA ARG A 602 49.30 -9.71 -12.22
C ARG A 602 49.37 -11.18 -11.80
N LEU A 603 49.10 -12.12 -12.72
CA LEU A 603 49.26 -13.55 -12.44
C LEU A 603 50.73 -13.93 -12.27
N HIS A 604 51.05 -14.63 -11.19
CA HIS A 604 52.43 -15.02 -10.89
C HIS A 604 53.04 -15.87 -12.03
N PRO A 605 54.27 -15.58 -12.49
CA PRO A 605 54.87 -16.29 -13.63
C PRO A 605 54.91 -17.82 -13.46
N GLN A 606 55.19 -18.30 -12.25
CA GLN A 606 55.22 -19.74 -11.95
C GLN A 606 53.82 -20.40 -12.00
N LEU A 607 52.75 -19.65 -11.74
CA LEU A 607 51.38 -20.16 -11.87
C LEU A 607 51.05 -20.36 -13.35
N VAL A 608 51.43 -19.38 -14.18
CA VAL A 608 51.19 -19.45 -15.62
C VAL A 608 52.01 -20.56 -16.28
N SER A 609 53.26 -20.77 -15.87
CA SER A 609 54.05 -21.91 -16.36
C SER A 609 53.39 -23.24 -15.97
N LYS A 610 53.02 -23.42 -14.71
CA LYS A 610 52.31 -24.63 -14.24
C LYS A 610 50.99 -24.88 -14.99
N LEU A 611 50.19 -23.83 -15.24
CA LEU A 611 48.96 -23.96 -16.02
C LEU A 611 49.24 -24.39 -17.46
N SER A 612 50.30 -23.84 -18.06
CA SER A 612 50.75 -24.19 -19.42
C SER A 612 51.28 -25.61 -19.52
N ASP A 613 51.93 -26.11 -18.46
CA ASP A 613 52.43 -27.48 -18.39
C ASP A 613 51.30 -28.50 -18.14
N LEU A 614 50.28 -28.12 -17.36
CA LEU A 614 49.17 -29.00 -16.98
C LEU A 614 48.05 -29.09 -18.02
N ILE A 615 47.79 -28.02 -18.77
CA ILE A 615 46.69 -27.93 -19.73
C ILE A 615 47.29 -27.62 -21.11
N PRO A 616 47.32 -28.58 -22.05
CA PRO A 616 47.73 -28.27 -23.42
C PRO A 616 46.71 -27.32 -24.03
N ASP A 617 47.20 -26.26 -24.68
CA ASP A 617 46.36 -25.20 -25.28
C ASP A 617 45.46 -24.48 -24.25
N VAL A 618 46.07 -24.03 -23.13
CA VAL A 618 45.37 -23.36 -22.02
C VAL A 618 44.50 -22.20 -22.47
N ASP A 619 44.98 -21.40 -23.41
CA ASP A 619 44.32 -20.18 -23.87
C ASP A 619 42.98 -20.49 -24.56
N SER A 620 42.91 -21.57 -25.35
CA SER A 620 41.65 -22.03 -25.96
C SER A 620 40.73 -22.72 -24.94
N LYS A 621 41.30 -23.56 -24.06
CA LYS A 621 40.54 -24.33 -23.06
C LYS A 621 39.91 -23.47 -21.96
N LEU A 622 40.55 -22.38 -21.59
CA LEU A 622 40.04 -21.41 -20.60
C LEU A 622 39.47 -20.14 -21.25
N SER A 623 39.19 -20.19 -22.55
CA SER A 623 38.54 -19.09 -23.27
C SER A 623 37.12 -18.84 -22.77
N ILE A 624 36.56 -17.68 -23.14
CA ILE A 624 35.20 -17.32 -22.75
C ILE A 624 34.13 -18.30 -23.28
N ARG A 625 34.42 -19.02 -24.39
CA ARG A 625 33.54 -20.06 -24.95
C ARG A 625 33.34 -21.23 -24.00
N ASN A 626 34.37 -21.57 -23.25
CA ASN A 626 34.40 -22.66 -22.28
C ASN A 626 34.20 -22.16 -20.84
N HIS A 627 33.85 -20.88 -20.66
CA HIS A 627 33.68 -20.28 -19.35
C HIS A 627 32.47 -20.88 -18.62
N LEU A 628 32.64 -21.20 -17.33
CA LEU A 628 31.61 -21.85 -16.50
C LEU A 628 30.26 -21.12 -16.53
N ALA A 629 30.29 -19.79 -16.60
CA ALA A 629 29.11 -18.94 -16.74
C ALA A 629 28.19 -19.32 -17.92
N PHE A 630 28.76 -19.81 -19.03
CA PHE A 630 28.03 -20.19 -20.23
C PHE A 630 27.70 -21.68 -20.30
N ALA A 631 28.24 -22.51 -19.40
CA ALA A 631 28.00 -23.95 -19.40
C ALA A 631 26.50 -24.33 -19.41
N PRO A 632 25.60 -23.67 -18.65
CA PRO A 632 24.17 -23.94 -18.76
C PRO A 632 23.61 -23.67 -20.16
N TYR A 633 24.11 -22.64 -20.86
CA TYR A 633 23.62 -22.27 -22.20
C TYR A 633 24.22 -23.15 -23.31
N THR A 634 25.43 -23.66 -23.12
CA THR A 634 26.13 -24.51 -24.08
C THR A 634 25.71 -25.98 -23.96
N TYR A 635 25.47 -26.48 -22.75
CA TYR A 635 25.20 -27.89 -22.48
C TYR A 635 23.72 -28.23 -22.23
N MET A 636 22.85 -27.24 -21.97
CA MET A 636 21.40 -27.47 -22.00
C MET A 636 20.93 -27.37 -23.46
N SER A 637 20.35 -28.43 -24.00
CA SER A 637 19.83 -28.44 -25.37
C SER A 637 18.78 -27.34 -25.56
N LEU A 638 19.02 -26.45 -26.53
CA LEU A 638 18.12 -25.36 -26.92
C LEU A 638 16.75 -25.81 -27.48
N GLN A 639 16.41 -27.10 -27.41
CA GLN A 639 15.02 -27.57 -27.58
C GLN A 639 14.09 -27.06 -26.46
N ALA A 640 14.64 -26.57 -25.34
CA ALA A 640 13.89 -26.02 -24.23
C ALA A 640 13.24 -24.64 -24.49
N ILE A 641 13.54 -23.93 -25.58
CA ILE A 641 12.93 -22.60 -25.82
C ILE A 641 11.45 -22.71 -26.23
N TYR A 642 11.04 -23.80 -26.88
CA TYR A 642 9.61 -24.11 -27.10
C TYR A 642 8.92 -24.70 -25.86
N PHE A 643 9.69 -25.26 -24.92
CA PHE A 643 9.20 -25.71 -23.61
C PHE A 643 9.32 -24.63 -22.53
N SER A 644 9.92 -23.47 -22.81
CA SER A 644 10.17 -22.41 -21.83
C SER A 644 8.88 -21.93 -21.20
N ASP A 645 7.76 -21.95 -21.92
CA ASP A 645 6.48 -21.54 -21.33
C ASP A 645 5.92 -22.60 -20.37
N ALA A 646 6.17 -23.89 -20.63
CA ALA A 646 5.82 -24.99 -19.74
C ALA A 646 6.79 -25.12 -18.55
N ASN A 647 8.09 -24.88 -18.76
CA ASN A 647 9.11 -24.96 -17.73
C ASN A 647 9.13 -23.70 -16.85
N ASN A 648 8.81 -22.52 -17.39
CA ASN A 648 8.54 -21.33 -16.60
C ASN A 648 7.26 -21.52 -15.77
N ARG A 649 6.21 -22.16 -16.30
CA ARG A 649 5.03 -22.53 -15.51
C ARG A 649 5.38 -23.56 -14.42
N LEU A 650 6.17 -24.58 -14.70
CA LEU A 650 6.61 -25.56 -13.70
C LEU A 650 7.52 -24.93 -12.64
N CYS A 651 8.45 -24.05 -13.04
CA CYS A 651 9.32 -23.30 -12.15
C CYS A 651 8.52 -22.31 -11.30
N LEU A 652 7.56 -21.58 -11.87
CA LEU A 652 6.64 -20.71 -11.13
C LEU A 652 5.78 -21.51 -10.16
N LEU A 653 5.25 -22.67 -10.57
CA LEU A 653 4.50 -23.55 -9.67
C LEU A 653 5.38 -24.08 -8.52
N GLN A 654 6.65 -24.40 -8.81
CA GLN A 654 7.61 -24.84 -7.81
C GLN A 654 8.00 -23.71 -6.85
N ILE A 655 8.26 -22.51 -7.35
CA ILE A 655 8.54 -21.31 -6.55
C ILE A 655 7.32 -20.94 -5.71
N GLU A 656 6.11 -20.97 -6.27
CA GLU A 656 4.87 -20.77 -5.52
C GLU A 656 4.71 -21.82 -4.42
N GLN A 657 5.06 -23.08 -4.69
CA GLN A 657 5.03 -24.13 -3.68
C GLN A 657 6.07 -23.90 -2.59
N GLU A 658 7.31 -23.54 -2.94
CA GLU A 658 8.38 -23.22 -1.99
C GLU A 658 8.03 -22.00 -1.14
N LEU A 659 7.41 -20.97 -1.74
CA LEU A 659 6.94 -19.79 -1.03
C LEU A 659 5.83 -20.14 -0.04
N ARG A 660 4.87 -21.00 -0.41
CA ARG A 660 3.82 -21.49 0.49
C ARG A 660 4.38 -22.35 1.62
N GLU A 661 5.39 -23.18 1.33
CA GLU A 661 6.10 -23.95 2.36
C GLU A 661 6.86 -23.03 3.30
N MET A 662 7.50 -21.98 2.79
CA MET A 662 8.20 -20.96 3.58
C MET A 662 7.22 -20.19 4.48
N GLU A 663 6.09 -19.72 3.95
CA GLU A 663 5.02 -19.09 4.74
C GLU A 663 4.54 -20.02 5.87
N GLN A 664 4.29 -21.29 5.57
CA GLN A 664 3.87 -22.26 6.58
C GLN A 664 4.98 -22.55 7.63
N ARG A 665 6.26 -22.50 7.24
CA ARG A 665 7.40 -22.64 8.16
C ARG A 665 7.51 -21.46 9.13
N THR A 666 7.13 -20.24 8.74
CA THR A 666 7.10 -19.10 9.68
C THR A 666 6.13 -19.32 10.84
N LEU A 667 5.12 -20.17 10.66
CA LEU A 667 4.12 -20.50 11.68
C LEU A 667 4.49 -21.74 12.52
N CYS A 668 5.71 -22.25 12.42
CA CYS A 668 6.11 -23.51 13.05
C CYS A 668 6.03 -23.48 14.58
N CYS A 669 6.16 -22.30 15.21
CA CYS A 669 6.02 -22.12 16.66
C CYS A 669 4.67 -21.51 17.06
N SER A 670 3.74 -21.38 16.11
CA SER A 670 2.44 -20.75 16.32
C SER A 670 1.30 -21.76 16.41
N LEU A 671 0.34 -21.49 17.29
CA LEU A 671 -0.91 -22.23 17.41
C LEU A 671 -2.11 -21.29 17.28
N GLU A 672 -3.27 -21.86 16.97
CA GLU A 672 -4.54 -21.16 16.88
C GLU A 672 -5.50 -21.70 17.94
N ILE A 673 -6.04 -20.80 18.75
CA ILE A 673 -7.11 -21.06 19.70
C ILE A 673 -8.41 -20.59 19.06
N ALA A 674 -9.26 -21.53 18.64
CA ALA A 674 -10.52 -21.28 17.97
C ALA A 674 -11.70 -21.52 18.92
N GLY A 675 -12.85 -20.91 18.60
CA GLY A 675 -14.07 -21.02 19.41
C GLY A 675 -14.20 -19.94 20.48
N ILE A 676 -13.54 -18.80 20.30
CA ILE A 676 -13.61 -17.66 21.22
C ILE A 676 -14.58 -16.63 20.64
N THR A 677 -15.45 -16.04 21.45
CA THR A 677 -16.38 -15.00 21.00
C THR A 677 -15.69 -13.63 20.95
N ALA A 678 -15.87 -12.89 19.85
CA ALA A 678 -15.15 -11.64 19.58
C ALA A 678 -15.62 -10.44 20.44
N ASN A 679 -16.76 -10.59 21.14
CA ASN A 679 -17.36 -9.58 22.02
C ASN A 679 -16.91 -9.69 23.49
N MET A 680 -15.75 -10.30 23.74
CA MET A 680 -15.19 -10.37 25.09
C MET A 680 -14.37 -9.10 25.35
N ASP A 681 -14.72 -8.33 26.40
CA ASP A 681 -13.98 -7.12 26.82
C ASP A 681 -12.55 -7.40 27.36
N ASN A 682 -12.14 -8.67 27.37
CA ASN A 682 -10.84 -9.10 27.87
C ASN A 682 -9.76 -9.06 26.79
N LYS A 683 -8.53 -8.71 27.17
CA LYS A 683 -7.38 -8.73 26.26
C LYS A 683 -7.03 -10.17 25.86
N GLU A 684 -6.57 -10.35 24.62
CA GLU A 684 -6.16 -11.66 24.07
C GLU A 684 -5.12 -12.40 24.93
N ILE A 685 -4.23 -11.64 25.57
CA ILE A 685 -3.19 -12.19 26.42
C ILE A 685 -3.76 -12.79 27.71
N ASP A 686 -4.80 -12.18 28.28
CA ASP A 686 -5.43 -12.64 29.51
C ASP A 686 -6.19 -13.96 29.27
N ILE A 687 -6.88 -14.06 28.13
CA ILE A 687 -7.57 -15.27 27.68
C ILE A 687 -6.55 -16.40 27.48
N THR A 688 -5.45 -16.10 26.78
CA THR A 688 -4.41 -17.09 26.48
C THR A 688 -3.69 -17.55 27.76
N GLN A 689 -3.39 -16.65 28.69
CA GLN A 689 -2.79 -16.99 29.98
C GLN A 689 -3.76 -17.79 30.87
N GLY A 690 -5.06 -17.48 30.84
CA GLY A 690 -6.09 -18.27 31.52
C GLY A 690 -6.14 -19.72 31.01
N ILE A 691 -6.09 -19.90 29.69
CA ILE A 691 -6.01 -21.23 29.06
C ILE A 691 -4.71 -21.96 29.47
N ALA A 692 -3.57 -21.27 29.44
CA ALA A 692 -2.28 -21.84 29.84
C ALA A 692 -2.32 -22.37 31.28
N LYS A 693 -2.80 -21.55 32.22
CA LYS A 693 -2.94 -21.91 33.64
C LYS A 693 -3.85 -23.12 33.82
N LYS A 694 -4.98 -23.19 33.09
CA LYS A 694 -5.91 -24.32 33.18
C LYS A 694 -5.33 -25.62 32.65
N LEU A 695 -4.47 -25.54 31.64
CA LEU A 695 -3.78 -26.68 31.06
C LEU A 695 -2.48 -27.06 31.80
N ASN A 696 -2.15 -26.38 32.92
CA ASN A 696 -0.88 -26.52 33.63
C ASN A 696 0.35 -26.28 32.73
N LEU A 697 0.26 -25.27 31.86
CA LEU A 697 1.32 -24.87 30.93
C LEU A 697 1.97 -23.56 31.36
N ASP A 698 3.26 -23.42 31.09
CA ASP A 698 4.02 -22.23 31.47
C ASP A 698 3.58 -21.00 30.66
N THR A 699 3.10 -19.97 31.36
CA THR A 699 2.69 -18.69 30.76
C THR A 699 3.85 -17.88 30.21
N ARG A 700 5.08 -18.07 30.71
CA ARG A 700 6.29 -17.37 30.22
C ARG A 700 6.72 -17.83 28.83
N SER A 701 6.16 -18.94 28.37
CA SER A 701 6.45 -19.51 27.05
C SER A 701 5.68 -18.86 25.89
N ILE A 702 4.75 -17.94 26.21
CA ILE A 702 3.95 -17.17 25.25
C ILE A 702 4.75 -15.92 24.86
N LEU A 703 5.14 -15.80 23.59
CA LEU A 703 5.86 -14.64 23.06
C LEU A 703 4.92 -13.55 22.58
N GLN A 704 3.89 -13.94 21.81
CA GLN A 704 2.96 -13.01 21.20
C GLN A 704 1.55 -13.62 21.12
N THR A 705 0.53 -12.78 21.24
CA THR A 705 -0.87 -13.16 21.00
C THR A 705 -1.51 -12.13 20.06
N ARG A 706 -2.34 -12.59 19.12
CA ARG A 706 -3.08 -11.70 18.21
C ARG A 706 -4.45 -12.27 17.88
N TRP A 707 -5.45 -11.39 17.77
CA TRP A 707 -6.76 -11.77 17.27
C TRP A 707 -6.75 -12.03 15.76
N ILE A 708 -7.40 -13.12 15.35
CA ILE A 708 -7.76 -13.43 13.98
C ILE A 708 -9.29 -13.30 13.87
N ARG A 709 -9.77 -12.28 13.17
CA ARG A 709 -11.21 -12.07 12.95
C ARG A 709 -11.70 -12.95 11.80
N SER A 710 -12.79 -13.67 12.03
CA SER A 710 -13.50 -14.43 10.97
C SER A 710 -14.23 -13.47 10.05
N ARG A 711 -14.10 -13.64 8.72
CA ARG A 711 -14.87 -12.89 7.72
C ARG A 711 -16.31 -13.40 7.54
N ARG A 712 -16.65 -14.59 8.06
CA ARG A 712 -17.91 -15.31 7.76
C ARG A 712 -18.95 -15.26 8.89
N THR A 713 -18.56 -14.92 10.12
CA THR A 713 -19.42 -15.03 11.30
C THR A 713 -19.07 -13.93 12.29
N GLU A 714 -20.02 -13.04 12.60
CA GLU A 714 -19.84 -11.88 13.50
C GLU A 714 -19.43 -12.29 14.93
N ASN A 715 -19.68 -13.54 15.34
CA ASN A 715 -19.54 -13.98 16.73
C ASN A 715 -18.42 -15.00 17.01
N SER A 716 -17.58 -15.40 16.05
CA SER A 716 -16.50 -16.37 16.30
C SER A 716 -15.12 -15.83 15.87
N GLY A 717 -14.28 -15.48 16.84
CA GLY A 717 -12.88 -15.17 16.66
C GLY A 717 -11.97 -16.37 16.97
N SER A 718 -10.74 -16.30 16.47
CA SER A 718 -9.65 -17.14 16.94
C SER A 718 -8.47 -16.29 17.39
N ILE A 719 -7.70 -16.77 18.35
CA ILE A 719 -6.47 -16.11 18.80
C ILE A 719 -5.30 -16.92 18.25
N MET A 720 -4.37 -16.25 17.57
CA MET A 720 -3.07 -16.84 17.27
C MET A 720 -2.13 -16.60 18.45
N VAL A 721 -1.41 -17.65 18.84
CA VAL A 721 -0.43 -17.60 19.92
C VAL A 721 0.90 -18.07 19.37
N GLU A 722 1.94 -17.28 19.54
CA GLU A 722 3.31 -17.64 19.24
C GLU A 722 4.01 -18.11 20.52
N THR A 723 4.64 -19.28 20.43
CA THR A 723 5.35 -19.92 21.55
C THR A 723 6.85 -19.90 21.32
N ALA A 724 7.64 -20.03 22.38
CA ALA A 724 9.10 -19.99 22.29
C ALA A 724 9.72 -21.17 21.51
N SER A 725 9.02 -22.29 21.33
CA SER A 725 9.50 -23.43 20.54
C SER A 725 8.38 -24.32 20.01
N ASN A 726 8.67 -25.08 18.96
CA ASN A 726 7.75 -26.07 18.38
C ASN A 726 7.32 -27.14 19.41
N ASP A 727 8.21 -27.54 20.32
CA ASP A 727 7.90 -28.52 21.36
C ASP A 727 6.89 -27.99 22.38
N ILE A 728 6.95 -26.69 22.70
CA ILE A 728 5.96 -26.02 23.55
C ILE A 728 4.62 -25.99 22.83
N ARG A 729 4.58 -25.55 21.57
CA ARG A 729 3.37 -25.57 20.73
C ARG A 729 2.71 -26.96 20.70
N ASN A 730 3.49 -28.03 20.53
CA ASN A 730 2.97 -29.39 20.48
C ASN A 730 2.36 -29.83 21.82
N ARG A 731 3.02 -29.50 22.94
CA ARG A 731 2.47 -29.73 24.29
C ARG A 731 1.14 -29.03 24.51
N TRP A 732 1.00 -27.79 24.04
CA TRP A 732 -0.26 -27.04 24.09
C TRP A 732 -1.40 -27.75 23.34
N ILE A 733 -1.13 -28.22 22.13
CA ILE A 733 -2.13 -28.90 21.30
C ILE A 733 -2.54 -30.25 21.92
N GLU A 734 -1.59 -31.01 22.46
CA GLU A 734 -1.87 -32.29 23.12
C GLU A 734 -2.66 -32.11 24.42
N ALA A 735 -2.28 -31.13 25.24
CA ALA A 735 -3.00 -30.78 26.46
C ALA A 735 -4.44 -30.33 26.13
N GLY A 736 -4.62 -29.49 25.10
CA GLY A 736 -5.93 -29.03 24.63
C GLY A 736 -6.84 -30.17 24.15
N LYS A 737 -6.29 -31.17 23.44
CA LYS A 737 -7.05 -32.35 22.99
C LYS A 737 -7.56 -33.20 24.15
N LYS A 738 -6.78 -33.32 25.23
CA LYS A 738 -7.14 -34.10 26.43
C LYS A 738 -8.15 -33.36 27.32
N ALA A 739 -8.06 -32.03 27.42
CA ALA A 739 -8.80 -31.24 28.40
C ALA A 739 -10.25 -30.87 28.03
N GLN A 740 -10.69 -31.07 26.78
CA GLN A 740 -12.05 -30.75 26.29
C GLN A 740 -12.57 -29.38 26.81
N LEU A 741 -11.81 -28.32 26.52
CA LEU A 741 -12.05 -26.97 27.04
C LEU A 741 -13.37 -26.37 26.54
N THR A 742 -14.09 -25.67 27.43
CA THR A 742 -15.25 -24.83 27.10
C THR A 742 -15.06 -23.41 27.63
N LEU A 743 -15.76 -22.44 27.05
CA LEU A 743 -15.64 -21.02 27.41
C LEU A 743 -15.90 -20.75 28.90
N GLY A 744 -16.86 -21.46 29.51
CA GLY A 744 -17.21 -21.30 30.92
C GLY A 744 -16.12 -21.75 31.89
N VAL A 745 -15.17 -22.58 31.45
CA VAL A 745 -14.06 -23.07 32.30
C VAL A 745 -12.98 -22.02 32.50
N LEU A 746 -12.97 -20.93 31.71
CA LEU A 746 -11.94 -19.90 31.76
C LEU A 746 -12.13 -18.86 32.87
N GLY A 747 -13.23 -18.91 33.65
CA GLY A 747 -13.47 -17.98 34.76
C GLY A 747 -13.59 -16.51 34.32
N LEU A 748 -13.83 -16.28 33.03
CA LEU A 748 -14.06 -14.96 32.45
C LEU A 748 -15.57 -14.66 32.50
N ASN A 749 -15.96 -13.38 32.56
CA ASN A 749 -17.36 -12.92 32.54
C ASN A 749 -18.04 -13.26 31.19
N VAL A 750 -18.34 -14.54 30.98
CA VAL A 750 -19.01 -15.07 29.80
C VAL A 750 -20.52 -15.10 30.08
N PRO A 751 -21.37 -14.58 29.19
CA PRO A 751 -22.83 -14.73 29.31
C PRO A 751 -23.21 -16.21 29.45
N SER A 752 -24.14 -16.54 30.35
CA SER A 752 -24.52 -17.93 30.69
C SER A 752 -24.86 -18.80 29.47
N GLU A 753 -25.38 -18.18 28.41
CA GLU A 753 -25.74 -18.81 27.12
C GLU A 753 -24.53 -19.29 26.29
N GLN A 754 -23.33 -18.73 26.50
CA GLN A 754 -22.13 -19.02 25.71
C GLN A 754 -21.11 -19.91 26.45
N ALA A 755 -21.34 -20.21 27.73
CA ALA A 755 -20.43 -20.98 28.58
C ALA A 755 -20.15 -22.41 28.04
N GLY A 756 -21.09 -22.98 27.28
CA GLY A 756 -20.95 -24.30 26.64
C GLY A 756 -20.12 -24.33 25.35
N THR A 757 -19.64 -23.19 24.85
CA THR A 757 -18.89 -23.13 23.58
C THR A 757 -17.53 -23.84 23.71
N LYS A 758 -17.28 -24.83 22.86
CA LYS A 758 -16.01 -25.59 22.87
C LYS A 758 -14.85 -24.77 22.31
N ILE A 759 -13.72 -24.83 23.00
CA ILE A 759 -12.46 -24.21 22.59
C ILE A 759 -11.57 -25.26 21.95
N PHE A 760 -11.04 -24.95 20.77
CA PHE A 760 -10.15 -25.84 20.03
C PHE A 760 -8.76 -25.24 19.92
N ILE A 761 -7.75 -25.98 20.38
CA ILE A 761 -6.34 -25.64 20.19
C ILE A 761 -5.80 -26.47 19.03
N ARG A 762 -5.34 -25.80 17.97
CA ARG A 762 -4.85 -26.42 16.75
C ARG A 762 -3.56 -25.76 16.26
N GLU A 763 -2.85 -26.43 15.35
CA GLU A 763 -1.69 -25.83 14.68
C GLU A 763 -2.12 -24.61 13.85
N ALA A 764 -1.28 -23.56 13.83
CA ALA A 764 -1.51 -22.43 12.97
C ALA A 764 -1.18 -22.78 11.50
N LEU A 765 -2.16 -22.60 10.63
CA LEU A 765 -2.02 -22.82 9.19
C LEU A 765 -2.11 -21.51 8.42
N SER A 766 -1.36 -21.42 7.32
CA SER A 766 -1.49 -20.29 6.39
C SER A 766 -2.91 -20.25 5.80
N PRO A 767 -3.41 -19.09 5.34
CA PRO A 767 -4.75 -19.00 4.74
C PRO A 767 -4.98 -20.00 3.60
N TYR A 768 -3.94 -20.21 2.79
CA TYR A 768 -3.95 -21.22 1.74
C TYR A 768 -4.08 -22.64 2.30
N MET A 769 -3.22 -23.03 3.24
CA MET A 769 -3.25 -24.38 3.83
C MET A 769 -4.54 -24.64 4.63
N LYS A 770 -5.13 -23.62 5.26
CA LYS A 770 -6.47 -23.70 5.86
C LYS A 770 -7.53 -24.07 4.83
N THR A 771 -7.49 -23.46 3.66
CA THR A 771 -8.43 -23.73 2.56
C THR A 771 -8.22 -25.12 2.01
N VAL A 772 -6.97 -25.54 1.78
CA VAL A 772 -6.63 -26.91 1.32
C VAL A 772 -7.10 -27.94 2.34
N TYR A 773 -6.84 -27.73 3.64
CA TYR A 773 -7.27 -28.66 4.69
C TYR A 773 -8.80 -28.77 4.79
N TYR A 774 -9.50 -27.63 4.69
CA TYR A 774 -10.96 -27.61 4.67
C TYR A 774 -11.53 -28.37 3.46
N ASN A 775 -11.01 -28.09 2.26
CA ASN A 775 -11.43 -28.76 1.04
C ASN A 775 -11.11 -30.26 1.09
N ALA A 776 -9.92 -30.64 1.57
CA ALA A 776 -9.54 -32.05 1.71
C ALA A 776 -10.48 -32.81 2.65
N ARG A 777 -10.87 -32.19 3.78
CA ARG A 777 -11.83 -32.79 4.71
C ARG A 777 -13.23 -32.95 4.14
N ASN A 778 -13.66 -32.06 3.25
CA ASN A 778 -14.99 -32.14 2.64
C ASN A 778 -15.01 -33.11 1.45
N SER A 779 -14.04 -32.99 0.55
CA SER A 779 -13.98 -33.78 -0.69
C SER A 779 -13.57 -35.23 -0.47
N LEU A 780 -12.71 -35.52 0.52
CA LEU A 780 -12.23 -36.87 0.80
C LEU A 780 -13.01 -37.56 1.94
N LYS A 781 -14.09 -36.95 2.44
CA LYS A 781 -14.87 -37.46 3.58
C LYS A 781 -15.45 -38.86 3.31
N SER A 782 -15.86 -39.11 2.07
CA SER A 782 -16.46 -40.38 1.64
C SER A 782 -15.41 -41.42 1.23
N SER A 783 -14.24 -40.99 0.74
CA SER A 783 -13.21 -41.87 0.16
C SER A 783 -12.06 -42.20 1.11
N HIS A 784 -11.81 -41.38 2.14
CA HIS A 784 -10.69 -41.54 3.06
C HIS A 784 -11.15 -41.52 4.52
N LYS A 785 -10.75 -42.56 5.29
CA LYS A 785 -11.07 -42.68 6.72
C LYS A 785 -10.42 -41.58 7.57
N TYR A 786 -9.22 -41.13 7.23
CA TYR A 786 -8.51 -40.11 8.00
C TYR A 786 -7.97 -38.97 7.13
N VAL A 787 -8.21 -37.74 7.58
CA VAL A 787 -7.57 -36.51 7.10
C VAL A 787 -7.17 -35.68 8.31
N TRP A 788 -5.87 -35.45 8.50
CA TRP A 788 -5.33 -34.73 9.66
C TRP A 788 -4.15 -33.83 9.25
N CYS A 789 -3.80 -32.91 10.14
CA CYS A 789 -2.63 -32.05 9.98
C CYS A 789 -1.63 -32.30 11.13
N LYS A 790 -0.34 -32.33 10.80
CA LYS A 790 0.76 -32.44 11.75
C LYS A 790 1.96 -31.68 11.21
N ASN A 791 2.59 -30.85 12.03
CA ASN A 791 3.74 -30.02 11.65
C ASN A 791 3.50 -29.15 10.41
N GLY A 792 2.30 -28.60 10.26
CA GLY A 792 1.91 -27.78 9.10
C GLY A 792 1.73 -28.56 7.80
N VAL A 793 1.84 -29.89 7.83
CA VAL A 793 1.64 -30.78 6.67
C VAL A 793 0.31 -31.51 6.82
N ILE A 794 -0.43 -31.60 5.71
CA ILE A 794 -1.74 -32.28 5.66
C ILE A 794 -1.52 -33.70 5.15
N TYR A 795 -2.08 -34.67 5.88
CA TYR A 795 -2.01 -36.09 5.59
C TYR A 795 -3.40 -36.67 5.40
N CYS A 796 -3.51 -37.66 4.52
CA CYS A 796 -4.72 -38.47 4.39
C CYS A 796 -4.41 -39.97 4.29
N ARG A 797 -5.40 -40.79 4.62
CA ARG A 797 -5.30 -42.25 4.60
C ARG A 797 -6.67 -42.89 4.30
N LYS A 798 -6.73 -43.82 3.34
CA LYS A 798 -7.98 -44.47 2.89
C LYS A 798 -8.56 -45.41 3.96
N SER A 799 -7.75 -46.33 4.46
CA SER A 799 -8.07 -47.32 5.50
C SER A 799 -6.90 -47.53 6.47
N ASP A 800 -7.12 -48.26 7.58
CA ASP A 800 -6.11 -48.50 8.62
C ASP A 800 -4.85 -49.23 8.14
N ASN A 801 -4.89 -49.85 6.95
CA ASN A 801 -3.76 -50.56 6.33
C ASN A 801 -3.22 -49.88 5.06
N SER A 802 -3.83 -48.79 4.61
CA SER A 802 -3.39 -48.08 3.38
C SER A 802 -2.17 -47.19 3.61
N LYS A 803 -1.44 -46.82 2.55
CA LYS A 803 -0.32 -45.87 2.60
C LYS A 803 -0.82 -44.46 2.94
N VAL A 804 -0.07 -43.73 3.78
CA VAL A 804 -0.35 -42.32 4.08
C VAL A 804 0.09 -41.46 2.88
N SER A 805 -0.80 -40.60 2.41
CA SER A 805 -0.54 -39.63 1.34
C SER A 805 -0.47 -38.21 1.89
N ILE A 806 0.36 -37.37 1.28
CA ILE A 806 0.54 -35.96 1.66
C ILE A 806 -0.22 -35.08 0.68
N ILE A 807 -0.97 -34.11 1.21
CA ILE A 807 -1.71 -33.13 0.42
C ILE A 807 -1.00 -31.78 0.54
N ARG A 808 -0.42 -31.29 -0.56
CA ARG A 808 0.25 -29.98 -0.62
C ARG A 808 -0.58 -28.94 -1.37
N SER A 809 -1.47 -29.38 -2.25
CA SER A 809 -2.26 -28.51 -3.11
C SER A 809 -3.67 -29.03 -3.34
N SER A 810 -4.54 -28.17 -3.86
CA SER A 810 -5.88 -28.57 -4.32
C SER A 810 -5.85 -29.61 -5.44
N ARG A 811 -4.78 -29.65 -6.25
CA ARG A 811 -4.59 -30.67 -7.30
C ARG A 811 -4.40 -32.06 -6.72
N ASP A 812 -3.73 -32.17 -5.57
CA ASP A 812 -3.55 -33.45 -4.88
C ASP A 812 -4.89 -33.97 -4.38
N ILE A 813 -5.80 -33.08 -3.94
CA ILE A 813 -7.15 -33.45 -3.55
C ILE A 813 -7.92 -34.04 -4.74
N SER A 814 -7.86 -33.38 -5.90
CA SER A 814 -8.52 -33.87 -7.13
C SER A 814 -8.01 -35.26 -7.54
N LYS A 815 -6.70 -35.47 -7.52
CA LYS A 815 -6.07 -36.78 -7.84
C LYS A 815 -6.42 -37.88 -6.83
N LEU A 816 -6.75 -37.51 -5.59
CA LEU A 816 -7.11 -38.45 -4.53
C LEU A 816 -8.63 -38.66 -4.42
N SER A 817 -9.43 -37.77 -5.03
CA SER A 817 -10.89 -37.91 -5.13
C SER A 817 -11.33 -38.72 -6.34
N GLU A 818 -10.48 -38.81 -7.37
CA GLU A 818 -10.52 -39.88 -8.39
C GLU A 818 -10.16 -41.23 -7.75
#